data_AF-A0A937PLM2-F1
#
_entry.id   AF-A0A937PLM2-F1
#
_cell.length_a   1.000
_cell.length_b   1.000
_cell.length_c   1.000
_cell.angle_alpha   90.00
_cell.angle_beta   90.00
_cell.angle_gamma   90.00
#
_symmetry.space_group_name_H-M   'P 1'
#
loop_
_entity.id
_entity.type
_entity.pdbx_description
1 polymer ?
#
loop_
_entity_poly.entity_id
_entity_poly.type
_entity_poly.pdbx_seq_one_letter_code
_entity_poly.pdbx_strand_id
1 'polypeptide(L)'
;MPQRNLKPILAVFSALIFASVAAAARPVDLRERYGTKSLEAARAIAGALQSYNQKKYAEALAENKRAIKADPQCAWAHFEHAMYLEPLGQVQESLVAYKQCLKVARPWDREIRLLAEMNMALTLGELKRHDESNIYFTRAIITDATDKQKNHWKAYRNMAINLHEQERYLSAALAAIQAYRANSKRVDEKMVEAFIDKCKDEEAASLLFFSSTPPKIAKRQAASKLESVAIGGDAVEEKVSDLLPDPRGRWVAALVPNEPHYYVISIGAKLTAKKISLREPVACGAMTDGKLYLIVGKTPTLCRVEPMTGQVLRSLKIKLSTSPRSVAVLPAHRAAYVPVKRALHRVDLMTGKATETDIDGQFVVAHPSQKFVYSFLKPERGARGRSVMMLVDGRPVYVQFGGGRMDWTQSRLFRSVVVPSGLILAGVRDNAASNARRIVVSGDGKWVAVIGGGGWRPKARHAKGSGYGVPVFCDADISQVQGFFKTDAYPLGAAFNSVTGQIAAIRDADIRVYHLTDAGGVPVVFGGGFSGTCAWSGNGQYLLAAGKVKGLDAYSNVLTPAEQKLAATWWQGVKAEKSSPTTQPSAPKPLAMFKAFTVKEDRASAVAMLTLAIRQRRTDLPQRWARCETYTRAPNALKEVLAGLRGVNDPNKIGMMIFNFKEMVKKYPAYVPAKYFLATALHRTAQREQAGPYYLQVVRADAGRTNLTCISLDALHDVYAKKNKPMAAIYCLAASLYVDLANPRMLALVPPLLRQNKLDTQEQALAKLLPSQLINPPASNLPALPAPPAQSPKYSAEKLFQKAVTSTVLIKAGGGVGTGVCVGKAGLILTNHHVVSLGGIEVWAYESRDGKVVRREKTAAKVIFRSDRHDLALLELRTVPAAMKPLLVSARNPRAGQKVYAIGNPGLGKKILVQSISEGIISSNSRTIEGNTYLQHTAAINPGNSGGPLLNEMCQVVGINTLKVSLENVSFAIPAEVIRKIFPSK
;
A
#
# COMPACT_ATOMS: atom_id res chain seq x y z
N MET A 1 -16.60 -19.97 29.38
CA MET A 1 -16.50 -18.60 28.81
C MET A 1 -15.11 -18.05 29.10
N PRO A 2 -14.39 -17.44 28.15
CA PRO A 2 -13.12 -16.82 28.49
C PRO A 2 -13.41 -15.56 29.31
N GLN A 3 -12.95 -15.55 30.57
CA GLN A 3 -13.06 -14.41 31.49
C GLN A 3 -12.65 -13.11 30.78
N ARG A 4 -13.42 -12.03 31.01
CA ARG A 4 -13.07 -10.65 30.65
C ARG A 4 -11.75 -10.29 31.36
N ASN A 5 -10.61 -10.65 30.79
CA ASN A 5 -9.31 -10.10 31.19
C ASN A 5 -9.21 -8.67 30.61
N LEU A 6 -10.03 -7.77 31.15
CA LEU A 6 -9.99 -6.33 30.92
C LEU A 6 -8.81 -5.75 31.71
N LYS A 7 -7.58 -6.06 31.28
CA LYS A 7 -6.48 -5.14 31.58
C LYS A 7 -6.64 -3.95 30.64
N PRO A 8 -6.72 -2.70 31.13
CA PRO A 8 -6.79 -1.52 30.26
C PRO A 8 -5.66 -1.61 29.24
N ILE A 9 -5.96 -1.28 27.98
CA ILE A 9 -5.11 -1.50 26.79
C ILE A 9 -3.69 -0.94 26.99
N LEU A 10 -3.51 -0.01 27.93
CA LEU A 10 -2.21 0.53 28.32
C LEU A 10 -1.31 -0.43 29.10
N ALA A 11 -1.78 -1.36 29.94
CA ALA A 11 -0.87 -2.16 30.79
C ALA A 11 0.18 -2.96 29.99
N VAL A 12 -0.12 -3.25 28.72
CA VAL A 12 0.79 -3.89 27.75
C VAL A 12 1.57 -2.85 26.92
N PHE A 13 0.99 -1.68 26.64
CA PHE A 13 1.62 -0.61 25.86
C PHE A 13 2.60 0.25 26.68
N SER A 14 2.30 0.55 27.94
CA SER A 14 3.18 1.29 28.85
C SER A 14 4.43 0.49 29.21
N ALA A 15 4.34 -0.84 29.34
CA ALA A 15 5.49 -1.73 29.53
C ALA A 15 6.44 -1.75 28.31
N LEU A 16 5.89 -1.73 27.09
CA LEU A 16 6.66 -1.68 25.83
C LEU A 16 7.34 -0.31 25.60
N ILE A 17 6.74 0.77 26.10
CA ILE A 17 7.28 2.13 25.99
C ILE A 17 8.27 2.45 27.12
N PHE A 18 8.13 1.87 28.32
CA PHE A 18 9.14 1.99 29.37
C PHE A 18 10.43 1.21 29.03
N ALA A 19 10.30 0.03 28.43
CA ALA A 19 11.44 -0.76 27.97
C ALA A 19 12.25 -0.06 26.85
N SER A 20 11.63 0.80 26.04
CA SER A 20 12.31 1.56 25.01
C SER A 20 13.01 2.82 25.53
N VAL A 21 12.57 3.36 26.68
CA VAL A 21 13.19 4.52 27.33
C VAL A 21 14.36 4.11 28.22
N ALA A 22 14.27 2.98 28.92
CA ALA A 22 15.41 2.42 29.66
C ALA A 22 16.57 1.97 28.73
N ALA A 23 16.28 1.78 27.44
CA ALA A 23 17.25 1.33 26.43
C ALA A 23 17.74 2.46 25.48
N ALA A 24 17.26 3.70 25.61
CA ALA A 24 17.60 4.80 24.70
C ALA A 24 18.55 5.83 25.36
N ALA A 25 19.79 5.89 24.88
CA ALA A 25 20.82 6.85 25.32
C ALA A 25 20.62 8.30 24.82
N ARG A 26 19.37 8.74 24.54
CA ARG A 26 19.08 10.15 24.21
C ARG A 26 17.82 10.63 24.94
N PRO A 27 17.82 11.84 25.51
CA PRO A 27 16.63 12.41 26.14
C PRO A 27 15.54 12.66 25.08
N VAL A 28 14.41 11.97 25.20
CA VAL A 28 13.20 12.22 24.40
C VAL A 28 12.54 13.49 24.92
N ASP A 29 12.26 14.47 24.05
CA ASP A 29 11.47 15.64 24.46
C ASP A 29 10.05 15.18 24.80
N LEU A 30 9.71 15.24 26.09
CA LEU A 30 8.42 14.80 26.62
C LEU A 30 7.25 15.56 25.96
N ARG A 31 7.47 16.79 25.51
CA ARG A 31 6.46 17.60 24.81
C ARG A 31 6.01 16.95 23.50
N GLU A 32 6.95 16.45 22.70
CA GLU A 32 6.65 15.77 21.45
C GLU A 32 5.98 14.42 21.71
N ARG A 33 6.41 13.69 22.75
CA ARG A 33 5.83 12.41 23.17
C ARG A 33 4.36 12.52 23.52
N TYR A 34 3.97 13.55 24.28
CA TYR A 34 2.60 13.73 24.77
C TYR A 34 1.79 14.73 23.94
N GLY A 35 2.37 15.25 22.86
CA GLY A 35 1.68 16.17 21.94
C GLY A 35 1.29 17.51 22.55
N THR A 36 1.97 17.94 23.62
CA THR A 36 1.76 19.19 24.36
C THR A 36 2.86 20.21 24.05
N LYS A 37 2.55 21.51 24.19
CA LYS A 37 3.57 22.57 24.16
C LYS A 37 4.15 22.89 25.53
N SER A 38 3.46 22.49 26.60
CA SER A 38 3.85 22.74 27.98
C SER A 38 4.83 21.67 28.47
N LEU A 39 6.05 22.08 28.80
CA LEU A 39 7.04 21.18 29.40
C LEU A 39 6.60 20.73 30.80
N GLU A 40 5.92 21.60 31.53
CA GLU A 40 5.31 21.29 32.82
C GLU A 40 4.26 20.19 32.68
N ALA A 41 3.33 20.34 31.71
CA ALA A 41 2.34 19.30 31.43
C ALA A 41 3.02 17.97 31.05
N ALA A 42 4.02 18.02 30.17
CA ALA A 42 4.74 16.83 29.73
C ALA A 42 5.46 16.08 30.87
N ARG A 43 6.04 16.82 31.83
CA ARG A 43 6.67 16.25 33.03
C ARG A 43 5.63 15.67 34.00
N ALA A 44 4.53 16.38 34.21
CA ALA A 44 3.45 15.92 35.07
C ALA A 44 2.78 14.64 34.53
N ILE A 45 2.60 14.52 33.22
CA ILE A 45 2.12 13.28 32.56
C ILE A 45 3.10 12.12 32.80
N ALA A 46 4.40 12.36 32.63
CA ALA A 46 5.42 11.33 32.86
C ALA A 46 5.47 10.87 34.33
N GLY A 47 5.38 11.80 35.28
CA GLY A 47 5.31 11.50 36.71
C GLY A 47 4.06 10.70 37.08
N ALA A 48 2.89 11.14 36.61
CA ALA A 48 1.63 10.46 36.85
C ALA A 48 1.64 9.00 36.37
N LEU A 49 2.24 8.73 35.21
CA LEU A 49 2.42 7.38 34.69
C LEU A 49 3.34 6.51 35.56
N GLN A 50 4.37 7.10 36.17
CA GLN A 50 5.25 6.39 37.10
C GLN A 50 4.49 6.00 38.38
N SER A 51 3.74 6.94 38.96
CA SER A 51 2.88 6.72 40.13
C SER A 51 1.83 5.64 39.84
N TYR A 52 1.22 5.66 38.65
CA TYR A 52 0.27 4.64 38.20
C TYR A 52 0.91 3.24 38.09
N ASN A 53 2.11 3.14 37.51
CA ASN A 53 2.83 1.86 37.41
C ASN A 53 3.22 1.29 38.79
N GLN A 54 3.35 2.15 39.80
CA GLN A 54 3.53 1.76 41.21
C GLN A 54 2.21 1.43 41.92
N LYS A 55 1.08 1.42 41.19
CA LYS A 55 -0.29 1.25 41.72
C LYS A 55 -0.73 2.36 42.69
N LYS A 56 -0.08 3.52 42.66
CA LYS A 56 -0.44 4.69 43.46
C LYS A 56 -1.43 5.57 42.70
N TYR A 57 -2.67 5.08 42.57
CA TYR A 57 -3.66 5.67 41.66
C TYR A 57 -4.11 7.08 42.06
N ALA A 58 -4.25 7.36 43.37
CA ALA A 58 -4.62 8.69 43.86
C ALA A 58 -3.52 9.74 43.58
N GLU A 59 -2.25 9.36 43.76
CA GLU A 59 -1.09 10.20 43.43
C GLU A 59 -1.00 10.45 41.92
N ALA A 60 -1.15 9.41 41.11
CA ALA A 60 -1.19 9.51 39.64
C ALA A 60 -2.30 10.46 39.16
N LEU A 61 -3.49 10.37 39.77
CA LEU A 61 -4.62 11.24 39.46
C LEU A 61 -4.32 12.70 39.81
N ALA A 62 -3.73 12.96 40.99
CA ALA A 62 -3.36 14.30 41.43
C ALA A 62 -2.28 14.94 40.54
N GLU A 63 -1.27 14.17 40.14
CA GLU A 63 -0.22 14.62 39.21
C GLU A 63 -0.77 14.90 37.81
N ASN A 64 -1.68 14.06 37.31
CA ASN A 64 -2.32 14.28 36.02
C ASN A 64 -3.23 15.52 36.02
N LYS A 65 -3.92 15.83 37.14
CA LYS A 65 -4.66 17.11 37.28
C LYS A 65 -3.75 18.32 37.11
N ARG A 66 -2.49 18.26 37.57
CA ARG A 66 -1.49 19.32 37.30
C ARG A 66 -1.16 19.40 35.81
N ALA A 67 -1.05 18.27 35.12
CA ALA A 67 -0.83 18.25 33.68
C ALA A 67 -1.97 18.92 32.90
N ILE A 68 -3.23 18.62 33.25
CA ILE A 68 -4.40 19.24 32.62
C ILE A 68 -4.44 20.74 32.92
N LYS A 69 -4.09 21.18 34.13
CA LYS A 69 -4.01 22.60 34.48
C LYS A 69 -2.94 23.33 33.65
N ALA A 70 -1.79 22.69 33.43
CA ALA A 70 -0.68 23.26 32.69
C ALA A 70 -0.89 23.26 31.16
N ASP A 71 -1.67 22.33 30.61
CA ASP A 71 -2.13 22.36 29.22
C ASP A 71 -3.52 21.69 29.08
N PRO A 72 -4.62 22.47 29.18
CA PRO A 72 -5.97 21.95 29.06
C PRO A 72 -6.29 21.35 27.68
N GLN A 73 -5.47 21.64 26.65
CA GLN A 73 -5.66 21.14 25.28
C GLN A 73 -4.86 19.85 25.02
N CYS A 74 -4.13 19.32 26.01
CA CYS A 74 -3.40 18.06 25.87
C CYS A 74 -4.35 16.86 25.92
N ALA A 75 -4.69 16.31 24.75
CA ALA A 75 -5.54 15.11 24.64
C ALA A 75 -4.99 13.91 25.42
N TRP A 76 -3.66 13.76 25.48
CA TRP A 76 -3.02 12.67 26.21
C TRP A 76 -3.25 12.76 27.72
N ALA A 77 -3.20 13.97 28.29
CA ALA A 77 -3.48 14.18 29.71
C ALA A 77 -4.92 13.77 30.06
N HIS A 78 -5.92 14.23 29.30
CA HIS A 78 -7.33 13.84 29.50
C HIS A 78 -7.57 12.34 29.35
N PHE A 79 -6.86 11.68 28.43
CA PHE A 79 -6.94 10.23 28.27
C PHE A 79 -6.38 9.48 29.48
N GLU A 80 -5.20 9.83 29.96
CA GLU A 80 -4.62 9.20 31.16
C GLU A 80 -5.43 9.51 32.41
N HIS A 81 -5.98 10.72 32.52
CA HIS A 81 -6.90 11.09 33.59
C HIS A 81 -8.11 10.16 33.65
N ALA A 82 -8.75 9.89 32.51
CA ALA A 82 -9.86 8.93 32.43
C ALA A 82 -9.45 7.54 32.93
N MET A 83 -8.29 7.06 32.47
CA MET A 83 -7.78 5.75 32.83
C MET A 83 -7.44 5.63 34.33
N TYR A 84 -6.95 6.70 34.97
CA TYR A 84 -6.60 6.68 36.39
C TYR A 84 -7.82 6.71 37.31
N LEU A 85 -8.97 7.17 36.83
CA LEU A 85 -10.24 7.17 37.55
C LEU A 85 -10.85 5.76 37.64
N GLU A 86 -10.60 4.88 36.65
CA GLU A 86 -11.20 3.54 36.60
C GLU A 86 -10.81 2.64 37.81
N PRO A 87 -9.52 2.47 38.18
CA PRO A 87 -9.14 1.69 39.37
C PRO A 87 -9.65 2.26 40.70
N LEU A 88 -10.04 3.52 40.73
CA LEU A 88 -10.59 4.21 41.90
C LEU A 88 -12.13 4.07 41.98
N GLY A 89 -12.76 3.33 41.06
CA GLY A 89 -14.21 3.18 40.99
C GLY A 89 -14.95 4.41 40.44
N GLN A 90 -14.21 5.42 39.95
CA GLN A 90 -14.74 6.70 39.47
C GLN A 90 -15.16 6.62 37.99
N VAL A 91 -16.05 5.67 37.67
CA VAL A 91 -16.37 5.26 36.30
C VAL A 91 -17.06 6.36 35.49
N GLN A 92 -17.96 7.15 36.09
CA GLN A 92 -18.64 8.22 35.36
C GLN A 92 -17.73 9.39 35.03
N GLU A 93 -16.83 9.73 35.94
CA GLU A 93 -15.84 10.78 35.75
C GLU A 93 -14.84 10.37 34.66
N SER A 94 -14.50 9.07 34.59
CA SER A 94 -13.72 8.50 33.49
C SER A 94 -14.38 8.73 32.11
N LEU A 95 -15.69 8.47 31.98
CA LEU A 95 -16.40 8.72 30.72
C LEU A 95 -16.40 10.20 30.32
N VAL A 96 -16.52 11.12 31.29
CA VAL A 96 -16.41 12.57 31.05
C VAL A 96 -15.02 12.93 30.54
N ALA A 97 -13.97 12.36 31.15
CA ALA A 97 -12.59 12.58 30.75
C ALA A 97 -12.26 12.01 29.35
N TYR A 98 -12.77 10.82 28.98
CA TYR A 98 -12.64 10.31 27.60
C TYR A 98 -13.34 11.21 26.57
N LYS A 99 -14.54 11.71 26.88
CA LYS A 99 -15.24 12.69 26.01
C LYS A 99 -14.43 13.97 25.84
N GLN A 100 -13.83 14.46 26.93
CA GLN A 100 -12.98 15.64 26.89
C GLN A 100 -11.71 15.40 26.07
N CYS A 101 -11.07 14.23 26.21
CA CYS A 101 -9.97 13.80 25.34
C CYS A 101 -10.37 13.86 23.86
N LEU A 102 -11.49 13.25 23.49
CA LEU A 102 -11.98 13.25 22.09
C LEU A 102 -12.30 14.67 21.58
N LYS A 103 -12.74 15.56 22.45
CA LYS A 103 -13.03 16.96 22.14
C LYS A 103 -11.76 17.76 21.83
N VAL A 104 -10.70 17.60 22.62
CA VAL A 104 -9.43 18.34 22.42
C VAL A 104 -8.48 17.64 21.44
N ALA A 105 -8.65 16.33 21.20
CA ALA A 105 -7.83 15.57 20.28
C ALA A 105 -7.92 16.10 18.85
N ARG A 106 -6.77 16.45 18.27
CA ARG A 106 -6.74 17.00 16.91
C ARG A 106 -7.15 15.91 15.92
N PRO A 107 -7.72 16.28 14.76
CA PRO A 107 -8.24 15.29 13.81
C PRO A 107 -7.17 14.32 13.22
N TRP A 108 -5.89 14.65 13.37
CA TRP A 108 -4.76 13.80 12.96
C TRP A 108 -4.12 13.01 14.12
N ASP A 109 -4.53 13.24 15.37
CA ASP A 109 -4.08 12.47 16.54
C ASP A 109 -4.87 11.14 16.59
N ARG A 110 -4.69 10.31 15.56
CA ARG A 110 -5.51 9.09 15.35
C ARG A 110 -5.29 8.03 16.40
N GLU A 111 -4.07 7.91 16.90
CA GLU A 111 -3.71 6.94 17.92
C GLU A 111 -4.42 7.22 19.25
N ILE A 112 -4.39 8.47 19.73
CA ILE A 112 -5.07 8.84 20.98
C ILE A 112 -6.60 8.78 20.83
N ARG A 113 -7.14 9.16 19.66
CA ARG A 113 -8.57 9.02 19.38
C ARG A 113 -9.01 7.57 19.39
N LEU A 114 -8.26 6.68 18.73
CA LEU A 114 -8.53 5.24 18.73
C LEU A 114 -8.50 4.67 20.16
N LEU A 115 -7.49 5.02 20.94
CA LEU A 115 -7.36 4.58 22.33
C LEU A 115 -8.52 5.08 23.18
N ALA A 116 -8.91 6.35 23.06
CA ALA A 116 -10.04 6.91 23.78
C ALA A 116 -11.38 6.27 23.37
N GLU A 117 -11.63 6.08 22.07
CA GLU A 117 -12.85 5.41 21.57
C GLU A 117 -12.92 3.95 22.02
N MET A 118 -11.82 3.20 21.96
CA MET A 118 -11.79 1.81 22.41
C MET A 118 -12.01 1.67 23.92
N ASN A 119 -11.30 2.45 24.76
CA ASN A 119 -11.46 2.33 26.21
C ASN A 119 -12.83 2.84 26.66
N MET A 120 -13.31 3.96 26.10
CA MET A 120 -14.66 4.45 26.37
C MET A 120 -15.74 3.41 26.03
N ALA A 121 -15.59 2.68 24.91
CA ALA A 121 -16.49 1.58 24.58
C ALA A 121 -16.46 0.49 25.67
N LEU A 122 -15.28 0.06 26.10
CA LEU A 122 -15.13 -0.95 27.16
C LEU A 122 -15.78 -0.51 28.47
N THR A 123 -15.51 0.72 28.93
CA THR A 123 -16.10 1.30 30.14
C THR A 123 -17.64 1.35 30.04
N LEU A 124 -18.20 1.74 28.90
CA LEU A 124 -19.64 1.73 28.67
C LEU A 124 -20.23 0.30 28.71
N GLY A 125 -19.49 -0.69 28.21
CA GLY A 125 -19.89 -2.10 28.25
C GLY A 125 -19.88 -2.68 29.68
N GLU A 126 -18.96 -2.24 30.54
CA GLU A 126 -18.96 -2.57 31.98
C GLU A 126 -20.19 -2.01 32.70
N LEU A 127 -20.61 -0.80 32.32
CA LEU A 127 -21.85 -0.17 32.81
C LEU A 127 -23.13 -0.75 32.18
N LYS A 128 -23.04 -1.82 31.38
CA LYS A 128 -24.16 -2.41 30.62
C LYS A 128 -24.84 -1.43 29.64
N ARG A 129 -24.17 -0.33 29.27
CA ARG A 129 -24.61 0.64 28.24
C ARG A 129 -24.17 0.15 26.87
N HIS A 130 -24.57 -1.07 26.52
CA HIS A 130 -24.05 -1.82 25.37
C HIS A 130 -24.26 -1.11 24.02
N ASP A 131 -25.38 -0.42 23.84
CA ASP A 131 -25.64 0.31 22.60
C ASP A 131 -24.64 1.47 22.42
N GLU A 132 -24.44 2.29 23.45
CA GLU A 132 -23.44 3.36 23.40
C GLU A 132 -22.04 2.78 23.25
N SER A 133 -21.75 1.65 23.88
CA SER A 133 -20.48 0.94 23.70
C SER A 133 -20.23 0.55 22.24
N ASN A 134 -21.24 -0.01 21.56
CA ASN A 134 -21.16 -0.43 20.16
C ASN A 134 -20.95 0.76 19.20
N ILE A 135 -21.48 1.93 19.54
CA ILE A 135 -21.22 3.20 18.83
C ILE A 135 -19.71 3.52 18.84
N TYR A 136 -19.07 3.47 20.00
CA TYR A 136 -17.65 3.77 20.13
C TYR A 136 -16.75 2.68 19.54
N PHE A 137 -17.16 1.40 19.57
CA PHE A 137 -16.45 0.35 18.82
C PHE A 137 -16.51 0.59 17.30
N THR A 138 -17.67 0.98 16.77
CA THR A 138 -17.82 1.32 15.34
C THR A 138 -16.93 2.50 14.97
N ARG A 139 -16.89 3.55 15.80
CA ARG A 139 -15.98 4.69 15.61
C ARG A 139 -14.51 4.26 15.64
N ALA A 140 -14.11 3.41 16.59
CA ALA A 140 -12.76 2.87 16.67
C ALA A 140 -12.38 2.05 15.43
N ILE A 141 -13.28 1.22 14.90
CA ILE A 141 -13.09 0.48 13.64
C ILE A 141 -12.83 1.46 12.49
N ILE A 142 -13.60 2.53 12.40
CA ILE A 142 -13.44 3.54 11.35
C ILE A 142 -12.13 4.34 11.51
N THR A 143 -11.74 4.67 12.75
CA THR A 143 -10.49 5.38 13.07
C THR A 143 -9.26 4.52 12.71
N ASP A 144 -9.23 3.25 13.12
CA ASP A 144 -8.13 2.30 12.86
C ASP A 144 -8.09 1.79 11.41
N ALA A 145 -9.20 1.89 10.65
CA ALA A 145 -9.23 1.50 9.24
C ALA A 145 -8.18 2.28 8.42
N THR A 146 -7.74 3.43 8.94
CA THR A 146 -6.74 4.31 8.36
C THR A 146 -5.27 3.95 8.62
N ASP A 147 -4.95 3.02 9.52
CA ASP A 147 -3.58 2.61 9.86
C ASP A 147 -3.45 1.08 9.98
N LYS A 148 -2.83 0.43 8.98
CA LYS A 148 -2.38 -0.99 8.97
C LYS A 148 -3.34 -2.07 9.52
N GLN A 149 -4.60 -1.73 9.87
CA GLN A 149 -5.63 -2.58 10.49
C GLN A 149 -5.15 -3.30 11.77
N LYS A 150 -4.27 -2.68 12.56
CA LYS A 150 -3.61 -3.37 13.69
C LYS A 150 -4.55 -3.74 14.83
N ASN A 151 -5.60 -2.94 15.07
CA ASN A 151 -6.49 -3.07 16.22
C ASN A 151 -7.95 -3.37 15.84
N HIS A 152 -8.30 -3.40 14.55
CA HIS A 152 -9.61 -3.81 14.02
C HIS A 152 -10.19 -5.05 14.68
N TRP A 153 -9.38 -6.10 14.77
CA TRP A 153 -9.82 -7.35 15.37
C TRP A 153 -10.24 -7.19 16.84
N LYS A 154 -9.65 -6.27 17.60
CA LYS A 154 -10.02 -6.02 19.01
C LYS A 154 -11.38 -5.33 19.11
N ALA A 155 -11.60 -4.31 18.30
CA ALA A 155 -12.85 -3.56 18.30
C ALA A 155 -14.02 -4.45 17.82
N TYR A 156 -13.83 -5.20 16.72
CA TYR A 156 -14.80 -6.19 16.24
C TYR A 156 -15.06 -7.30 17.26
N ARG A 157 -14.01 -7.85 17.90
CA ARG A 157 -14.16 -8.90 18.91
C ARG A 157 -14.96 -8.43 20.12
N ASN A 158 -14.65 -7.25 20.65
CA ASN A 158 -15.33 -6.74 21.84
C ASN A 158 -16.75 -6.27 21.53
N MET A 159 -16.99 -5.71 20.33
CA MET A 159 -18.33 -5.44 19.83
C MET A 159 -19.14 -6.73 19.67
N ALA A 160 -18.54 -7.83 19.19
CA ALA A 160 -19.21 -9.12 19.10
C ALA A 160 -19.67 -9.64 20.48
N ILE A 161 -18.82 -9.49 21.51
CA ILE A 161 -19.18 -9.86 22.89
C ILE A 161 -20.36 -9.03 23.39
N ASN A 162 -20.32 -7.71 23.23
CA ASN A 162 -21.44 -6.85 23.62
C ASN A 162 -22.74 -7.21 22.90
N LEU A 163 -22.68 -7.40 21.58
CA LEU A 163 -23.85 -7.76 20.78
C LEU A 163 -24.41 -9.12 21.20
N HIS A 164 -23.54 -10.05 21.57
CA HIS A 164 -23.96 -11.35 22.10
C HIS A 164 -24.64 -11.22 23.47
N GLU A 165 -24.12 -10.38 24.37
CA GLU A 165 -24.76 -10.08 25.66
C GLU A 165 -26.14 -9.42 25.52
N GLN A 166 -26.39 -8.76 24.39
CA GLN A 166 -27.71 -8.22 24.02
C GLN A 166 -28.60 -9.22 23.27
N GLU A 167 -28.19 -10.48 23.12
CA GLU A 167 -28.87 -11.53 22.36
C GLU A 167 -29.00 -11.23 20.85
N ARG A 168 -28.12 -10.37 20.32
CA ARG A 168 -28.13 -9.94 18.92
C ARG A 168 -27.22 -10.82 18.08
N TYR A 169 -27.58 -12.10 18.04
CA TYR A 169 -26.71 -13.19 17.59
C TYR A 169 -26.16 -13.02 16.18
N LEU A 170 -26.99 -12.66 15.18
CA LEU A 170 -26.52 -12.43 13.81
C LEU A 170 -25.48 -11.29 13.72
N SER A 171 -25.73 -10.18 14.43
CA SER A 171 -24.79 -9.05 14.46
C SER A 171 -23.50 -9.40 15.20
N ALA A 172 -23.60 -10.17 16.30
CA ALA A 172 -22.47 -10.68 17.04
C ALA A 172 -21.60 -11.63 16.21
N ALA A 173 -22.24 -12.57 15.50
CA ALA A 173 -21.57 -13.51 14.60
C ALA A 173 -20.85 -12.76 13.48
N LEU A 174 -21.51 -11.80 12.81
CA LEU A 174 -20.88 -10.95 11.78
C LEU A 174 -19.67 -10.18 12.33
N ALA A 175 -19.79 -9.57 13.50
CA ALA A 175 -18.67 -8.85 14.13
C ALA A 175 -17.52 -9.81 14.47
N ALA A 176 -17.80 -11.02 14.96
CA ALA A 176 -16.77 -12.02 15.26
C ALA A 176 -16.08 -12.57 14.01
N ILE A 177 -16.84 -12.80 12.93
CA ILE A 177 -16.31 -13.14 11.61
C ILE A 177 -15.32 -12.07 11.14
N GLN A 178 -15.68 -10.79 11.26
CA GLN A 178 -14.80 -9.68 10.91
C GLN A 178 -13.56 -9.62 11.83
N ALA A 179 -13.71 -9.91 13.12
CA ALA A 179 -12.59 -9.98 14.06
C ALA A 179 -11.59 -11.08 13.67
N TYR A 180 -12.09 -12.28 13.36
CA TYR A 180 -11.29 -13.43 12.94
C TYR A 180 -10.57 -13.16 11.62
N ARG A 181 -11.27 -12.63 10.62
CA ARG A 181 -10.67 -12.25 9.33
C ARG A 181 -9.59 -11.18 9.47
N ALA A 182 -9.78 -10.23 10.39
CA ALA A 182 -8.78 -9.20 10.68
C ALA A 182 -7.53 -9.78 11.37
N ASN A 183 -7.67 -10.79 12.26
CA ASN A 183 -6.53 -11.42 12.92
C ASN A 183 -6.83 -12.82 13.50
N SER A 184 -6.75 -13.85 12.66
CA SER A 184 -6.98 -15.25 13.03
C SER A 184 -5.96 -15.82 14.03
N LYS A 185 -4.82 -15.14 14.26
CA LYS A 185 -3.84 -15.53 15.29
C LYS A 185 -4.24 -15.10 16.71
N ARG A 186 -5.20 -14.17 16.83
CA ARG A 186 -5.59 -13.56 18.11
C ARG A 186 -7.08 -13.73 18.42
N VAL A 187 -7.88 -14.12 17.43
CA VAL A 187 -9.30 -14.47 17.56
C VAL A 187 -9.45 -15.93 17.18
N ASP A 188 -9.99 -16.73 18.10
CA ASP A 188 -10.19 -18.16 17.91
C ASP A 188 -11.39 -18.43 16.99
N GLU A 189 -11.26 -19.41 16.10
CA GLU A 189 -12.34 -19.87 15.23
C GLU A 189 -13.53 -20.42 16.05
N LYS A 190 -13.25 -21.10 17.16
CA LYS A 190 -14.28 -21.63 18.06
C LYS A 190 -15.16 -20.54 18.68
N MET A 191 -14.62 -19.34 18.85
CA MET A 191 -15.40 -18.19 19.31
C MET A 191 -16.42 -17.75 18.25
N VAL A 192 -16.05 -17.85 16.98
CA VAL A 192 -16.94 -17.49 15.87
C VAL A 192 -18.02 -18.54 15.70
N GLU A 193 -17.65 -19.82 15.71
CA GLU A 193 -18.59 -20.96 15.68
C GLU A 193 -19.64 -20.84 16.79
N ALA A 194 -19.21 -20.60 18.04
CA ALA A 194 -20.12 -20.45 19.17
C ALA A 194 -21.13 -19.29 19.04
N PHE A 195 -20.81 -18.24 18.27
CA PHE A 195 -21.77 -17.17 17.99
C PHE A 195 -22.67 -17.49 16.78
N ILE A 196 -22.15 -18.21 15.79
CA ILE A 196 -22.95 -18.69 14.65
C ILE A 196 -24.01 -19.69 15.14
N ASP A 197 -23.66 -20.59 16.06
CA ASP A 197 -24.57 -21.61 16.64
C ASP A 197 -25.79 -21.02 17.36
N LYS A 198 -25.74 -19.72 17.69
CA LYS A 198 -26.85 -18.99 18.32
C LYS A 198 -27.74 -18.24 17.33
N CYS A 199 -27.37 -18.19 16.05
CA CYS A 199 -28.19 -17.61 15.00
C CYS A 199 -29.32 -18.57 14.61
N LYS A 200 -30.45 -18.04 14.13
CA LYS A 200 -31.50 -18.89 13.55
C LYS A 200 -30.97 -19.53 12.25
N ASP A 201 -31.45 -20.71 11.89
CA ASP A 201 -30.97 -21.45 10.71
C ASP A 201 -31.02 -20.63 9.41
N GLU A 202 -32.09 -19.84 9.21
CA GLU A 202 -32.24 -18.94 8.05
C GLU A 202 -31.20 -17.80 8.04
N GLU A 203 -30.80 -17.31 9.21
CA GLU A 203 -29.78 -16.26 9.39
C GLU A 203 -28.36 -16.86 9.23
N ALA A 204 -28.12 -18.03 9.81
CA ALA A 204 -26.87 -18.78 9.69
C ALA A 204 -26.59 -19.18 8.23
N ALA A 205 -27.63 -19.50 7.45
CA ALA A 205 -27.54 -19.75 6.01
C ALA A 205 -27.03 -18.54 5.21
N SER A 206 -27.06 -17.33 5.76
CA SER A 206 -26.51 -16.11 5.15
C SER A 206 -25.04 -15.88 5.53
N LEU A 207 -24.51 -16.65 6.48
CA LEU A 207 -23.12 -16.61 6.98
C LEU A 207 -22.23 -17.72 6.39
N LEU A 208 -22.77 -18.60 5.54
CA LEU A 208 -22.14 -19.81 4.96
C LEU A 208 -20.78 -19.60 4.25
N PHE A 209 -20.39 -18.35 4.00
CA PHE A 209 -19.10 -18.01 3.37
C PHE A 209 -18.05 -17.53 4.38
N PHE A 210 -18.25 -17.76 5.68
CA PHE A 210 -17.25 -17.44 6.70
C PHE A 210 -15.95 -18.25 6.51
N SER A 211 -16.08 -19.56 6.25
CA SER A 211 -14.97 -20.51 6.13
C SER A 211 -14.30 -20.50 4.74
N SER A 212 -14.93 -19.87 3.74
CA SER A 212 -14.37 -19.81 2.40
C SER A 212 -13.30 -18.74 2.29
N THR A 213 -12.13 -19.15 1.86
CA THR A 213 -11.00 -18.24 1.69
C THR A 213 -11.20 -17.45 0.41
N PRO A 214 -11.10 -16.12 0.45
CA PRO A 214 -11.32 -15.32 -0.74
C PRO A 214 -10.29 -15.69 -1.82
N PRO A 215 -10.75 -16.02 -3.04
CA PRO A 215 -9.84 -16.41 -4.09
C PRO A 215 -9.12 -15.17 -4.68
N LYS A 216 -7.83 -15.33 -4.99
CA LYS A 216 -6.99 -14.30 -5.61
C LYS A 216 -6.96 -14.45 -7.13
N ILE A 217 -6.99 -13.32 -7.80
CA ILE A 217 -6.75 -13.19 -9.24
C ILE A 217 -5.30 -13.59 -9.55
N ALA A 218 -5.11 -14.68 -10.30
CA ALA A 218 -3.78 -15.16 -10.71
C ALA A 218 -3.19 -14.31 -11.87
N LYS A 219 -2.11 -14.79 -12.51
CA LYS A 219 -1.56 -14.24 -13.76
C LYS A 219 -1.63 -15.30 -14.87
N ARG A 220 -2.28 -15.00 -16.00
CA ARG A 220 -2.22 -15.82 -17.22
C ARG A 220 -2.59 -15.00 -18.47
N GLN A 221 -1.80 -15.13 -19.52
CA GLN A 221 -2.04 -14.48 -20.81
C GLN A 221 -3.00 -15.31 -21.69
N ALA A 222 -4.20 -14.80 -21.91
CA ALA A 222 -4.93 -14.94 -23.17
C ALA A 222 -5.96 -13.80 -23.22
N ALA A 223 -5.98 -13.05 -24.31
CA ALA A 223 -6.85 -11.91 -24.49
C ALA A 223 -7.72 -12.16 -25.72
N SER A 224 -9.03 -12.15 -25.51
CA SER A 224 -10.06 -12.37 -26.54
C SER A 224 -10.07 -11.27 -27.58
N LYS A 225 -10.37 -11.62 -28.84
CA LYS A 225 -10.65 -10.63 -29.87
C LYS A 225 -12.12 -10.20 -29.77
N LEU A 226 -12.37 -8.89 -29.74
CA LEU A 226 -13.71 -8.36 -30.02
C LEU A 226 -13.78 -7.87 -31.45
N GLU A 227 -14.94 -8.03 -32.06
CA GLU A 227 -15.22 -7.54 -33.41
C GLU A 227 -16.47 -6.68 -33.38
N SER A 228 -16.44 -5.55 -34.07
CA SER A 228 -17.59 -4.64 -34.15
C SER A 228 -18.75 -5.32 -34.87
N VAL A 229 -19.96 -5.22 -34.32
CA VAL A 229 -21.17 -5.80 -34.91
C VAL A 229 -22.24 -4.73 -35.00
N ALA A 230 -22.94 -4.68 -36.14
CA ALA A 230 -24.05 -3.77 -36.33
C ALA A 230 -25.29 -4.22 -35.53
N ILE A 231 -25.99 -3.26 -34.94
CA ILE A 231 -27.31 -3.46 -34.36
C ILE A 231 -28.34 -3.08 -35.43
N GLY A 232 -29.11 -4.06 -35.91
CA GLY A 232 -30.22 -3.80 -36.84
C GLY A 232 -31.49 -3.36 -36.10
N GLY A 233 -32.54 -3.03 -36.85
CA GLY A 233 -33.81 -2.58 -36.28
C GLY A 233 -33.82 -1.08 -35.96
N ASP A 234 -34.43 -0.70 -34.84
CA ASP A 234 -34.59 0.72 -34.47
C ASP A 234 -33.24 1.34 -34.11
N ALA A 235 -32.93 2.50 -34.70
CA ALA A 235 -31.72 3.24 -34.37
C ALA A 235 -31.78 3.76 -32.92
N VAL A 236 -30.73 3.47 -32.14
CA VAL A 236 -30.55 4.00 -30.78
C VAL A 236 -29.81 5.34 -30.90
N GLU A 237 -30.53 6.42 -31.19
CA GLU A 237 -29.93 7.75 -31.42
C GLU A 237 -29.89 8.63 -30.17
N GLU A 238 -30.44 8.16 -29.06
CA GLU A 238 -30.47 8.87 -27.79
C GLU A 238 -29.32 8.46 -26.87
N LYS A 239 -29.16 9.21 -25.77
CA LYS A 239 -28.15 8.93 -24.76
C LYS A 239 -28.62 7.84 -23.79
N VAL A 240 -27.96 6.69 -23.83
CA VAL A 240 -28.25 5.59 -22.91
C VAL A 240 -27.65 5.86 -21.52
N SER A 241 -28.49 5.80 -20.48
CA SER A 241 -28.08 5.98 -19.09
C SER A 241 -27.68 4.70 -18.39
N ASP A 242 -28.32 3.57 -18.71
CA ASP A 242 -28.01 2.28 -18.09
C ASP A 242 -28.25 1.11 -19.05
N LEU A 243 -27.55 0.00 -18.82
CA LEU A 243 -27.69 -1.24 -19.59
C LEU A 243 -27.95 -2.39 -18.62
N LEU A 244 -29.13 -3.00 -18.73
CA LEU A 244 -29.62 -4.04 -17.82
C LEU A 244 -29.74 -5.37 -18.59
N PRO A 245 -28.72 -6.24 -18.53
CA PRO A 245 -28.74 -7.50 -19.26
C PRO A 245 -29.68 -8.52 -18.62
N ASP A 246 -30.45 -9.23 -19.44
CA ASP A 246 -31.17 -10.43 -19.02
C ASP A 246 -30.15 -11.50 -18.58
N PRO A 247 -30.28 -12.08 -17.37
CA PRO A 247 -29.32 -13.07 -16.88
C PRO A 247 -29.23 -14.33 -17.75
N ARG A 248 -30.28 -14.65 -18.50
CA ARG A 248 -30.31 -15.78 -19.45
C ARG A 248 -29.69 -15.43 -20.81
N GLY A 249 -29.28 -14.18 -21.00
CA GLY A 249 -28.61 -13.72 -22.21
C GLY A 249 -29.52 -13.54 -23.43
N ARG A 250 -30.83 -13.41 -23.24
CA ARG A 250 -31.78 -13.25 -24.36
C ARG A 250 -31.82 -11.84 -24.93
N TRP A 251 -31.61 -10.84 -24.09
CA TRP A 251 -31.68 -9.43 -24.48
C TRP A 251 -30.97 -8.53 -23.45
N VAL A 252 -30.75 -7.27 -23.81
CA VAL A 252 -30.28 -6.21 -22.91
C VAL A 252 -31.21 -5.01 -23.03
N ALA A 253 -31.72 -4.52 -21.89
CA ALA A 253 -32.49 -3.28 -21.86
C ALA A 253 -31.56 -2.07 -21.75
N ALA A 254 -31.65 -1.15 -22.70
CA ALA A 254 -30.93 0.12 -22.73
C ALA A 254 -31.86 1.26 -22.32
N LEU A 255 -31.64 1.80 -21.13
CA LEU A 255 -32.51 2.83 -20.54
C LEU A 255 -32.14 4.22 -21.05
N VAL A 256 -33.13 4.99 -21.49
CA VAL A 256 -32.96 6.37 -21.89
C VAL A 256 -33.52 7.27 -20.78
N PRO A 257 -32.67 8.06 -20.10
CA PRO A 257 -33.08 8.78 -18.91
C PRO A 257 -34.05 9.92 -19.27
N ASN A 258 -35.13 10.04 -18.50
CA ASN A 258 -36.20 11.04 -18.66
C ASN A 258 -36.97 10.97 -19.99
N GLU A 259 -36.86 9.86 -20.72
CA GLU A 259 -37.66 9.61 -21.92
C GLU A 259 -38.73 8.54 -21.62
N PRO A 260 -39.93 8.63 -22.24
CA PRO A 260 -41.01 7.67 -22.05
C PRO A 260 -40.79 6.40 -22.89
N HIS A 261 -39.55 5.94 -23.02
CA HIS A 261 -39.19 4.71 -23.73
C HIS A 261 -37.84 4.18 -23.28
N TYR A 262 -37.59 2.94 -23.65
CA TYR A 262 -36.28 2.30 -23.57
C TYR A 262 -36.11 1.41 -24.79
N TYR A 263 -34.89 0.94 -25.02
CA TYR A 263 -34.61 0.00 -26.11
C TYR A 263 -34.37 -1.40 -25.55
N VAL A 264 -34.82 -2.41 -26.27
CA VAL A 264 -34.44 -3.81 -26.02
C VAL A 264 -33.58 -4.29 -27.16
N ILE A 265 -32.34 -4.66 -26.84
CA ILE A 265 -31.40 -5.26 -27.78
C ILE A 265 -31.53 -6.77 -27.66
N SER A 266 -32.15 -7.40 -28.66
CA SER A 266 -32.31 -8.86 -28.69
C SER A 266 -30.99 -9.51 -29.07
N ILE A 267 -30.61 -10.55 -28.31
CA ILE A 267 -29.38 -11.31 -28.52
C ILE A 267 -29.71 -12.58 -29.29
N GLY A 268 -29.20 -12.68 -30.52
CA GLY A 268 -29.36 -13.83 -31.40
C GLY A 268 -28.22 -13.91 -32.43
N ALA A 269 -28.47 -14.57 -33.56
CA ALA A 269 -27.50 -14.63 -34.67
C ALA A 269 -27.16 -13.23 -35.22
N LYS A 270 -28.09 -12.28 -35.13
CA LYS A 270 -27.89 -10.85 -35.37
C LYS A 270 -28.47 -10.07 -34.19
N LEU A 271 -27.88 -8.93 -33.87
CA LEU A 271 -28.42 -8.02 -32.86
C LEU A 271 -29.52 -7.17 -33.47
N THR A 272 -30.66 -7.08 -32.78
CA THR A 272 -31.78 -6.22 -33.19
C THR A 272 -32.26 -5.36 -32.03
N ALA A 273 -32.32 -4.05 -32.27
CA ALA A 273 -32.90 -3.09 -31.34
C ALA A 273 -34.40 -2.91 -31.63
N LYS A 274 -35.19 -2.87 -30.56
CA LYS A 274 -36.61 -2.50 -30.60
C LYS A 274 -36.88 -1.41 -29.56
N LYS A 275 -37.47 -0.30 -29.99
CA LYS A 275 -37.93 0.80 -29.12
C LYS A 275 -39.24 0.39 -28.44
N ILE A 276 -39.26 0.49 -27.12
CA ILE A 276 -40.41 0.12 -26.29
C ILE A 276 -40.94 1.37 -25.60
N SER A 277 -42.12 1.81 -26.03
CA SER A 277 -42.79 2.98 -25.46
C SER A 277 -43.42 2.67 -24.09
N LEU A 278 -43.36 3.66 -23.21
CA LEU A 278 -43.94 3.67 -21.87
C LEU A 278 -44.86 4.88 -21.74
N ARG A 279 -45.73 4.85 -20.72
CA ARG A 279 -46.62 5.98 -20.42
C ARG A 279 -45.91 7.16 -19.75
N GLU A 280 -44.84 6.86 -19.00
CA GLU A 280 -44.12 7.85 -18.22
C GLU A 280 -42.61 7.73 -18.45
N PRO A 281 -41.87 8.85 -18.28
CA PRO A 281 -40.42 8.87 -18.39
C PRO A 281 -39.68 7.92 -17.45
N VAL A 282 -38.63 7.26 -17.93
CA VAL A 282 -37.78 6.36 -17.13
C VAL A 282 -36.74 7.15 -16.33
N ALA A 283 -36.70 6.95 -15.01
CA ALA A 283 -35.67 7.54 -14.13
C ALA A 283 -34.46 6.61 -13.93
N CYS A 284 -34.71 5.36 -13.54
CA CYS A 284 -33.69 4.31 -13.38
C CYS A 284 -34.37 2.94 -13.38
N GLY A 285 -33.60 1.85 -13.40
CA GLY A 285 -34.14 0.49 -13.32
C GLY A 285 -33.19 -0.51 -12.68
N ALA A 286 -33.68 -1.73 -12.52
CA ALA A 286 -32.89 -2.87 -12.07
C ALA A 286 -33.40 -4.16 -12.73
N MET A 287 -32.45 -5.08 -12.98
CA MET A 287 -32.73 -6.45 -13.31
C MET A 287 -32.66 -7.30 -12.04
N THR A 288 -33.73 -8.00 -11.68
CA THR A 288 -33.70 -8.90 -10.52
C THR A 288 -34.60 -10.08 -10.76
N ASP A 289 -34.10 -11.30 -10.49
CA ASP A 289 -34.87 -12.53 -10.69
C ASP A 289 -35.42 -12.67 -12.12
N GLY A 290 -34.61 -12.27 -13.11
CA GLY A 290 -34.97 -12.27 -14.54
C GLY A 290 -36.11 -11.32 -14.91
N LYS A 291 -36.50 -10.40 -14.02
CA LYS A 291 -37.58 -9.43 -14.21
C LYS A 291 -37.03 -8.02 -14.26
N LEU A 292 -37.58 -7.21 -15.16
CA LEU A 292 -37.25 -5.80 -15.31
C LEU A 292 -38.12 -4.96 -14.39
N TYR A 293 -37.47 -4.17 -13.53
CA TYR A 293 -38.10 -3.17 -12.69
C TYR A 293 -37.63 -1.79 -13.11
N LEU A 294 -38.57 -0.87 -13.33
CA LEU A 294 -38.31 0.52 -13.72
C LEU A 294 -38.92 1.45 -12.67
N ILE A 295 -38.22 2.53 -12.34
CA ILE A 295 -38.83 3.68 -11.67
C ILE A 295 -39.16 4.70 -12.75
N VAL A 296 -40.43 5.06 -12.84
CA VAL A 296 -40.96 5.99 -13.85
C VAL A 296 -41.63 7.20 -13.20
N GLY A 297 -41.77 8.27 -13.99
CA GLY A 297 -42.54 9.46 -13.64
C GLY A 297 -41.79 10.48 -12.79
N LYS A 298 -42.38 11.69 -12.69
CA LYS A 298 -41.95 12.74 -11.76
C LYS A 298 -42.23 12.36 -10.31
N THR A 299 -43.35 11.69 -10.09
CA THR A 299 -43.69 11.04 -8.81
C THR A 299 -43.22 9.59 -8.91
N PRO A 300 -42.18 9.18 -8.16
CA PRO A 300 -41.51 7.90 -8.39
C PRO A 300 -42.47 6.73 -8.25
N THR A 301 -42.69 5.99 -9.34
CA THR A 301 -43.51 4.78 -9.36
C THR A 301 -42.64 3.60 -9.76
N LEU A 302 -42.54 2.57 -8.91
CA LEU A 302 -41.84 1.33 -9.23
C LEU A 302 -42.77 0.43 -10.04
N CYS A 303 -42.38 0.12 -11.26
CA CYS A 303 -43.10 -0.73 -12.20
C CYS A 303 -42.31 -2.01 -12.47
N ARG A 304 -42.94 -3.17 -12.31
CA ARG A 304 -42.49 -4.42 -12.95
C ARG A 304 -43.06 -4.42 -14.35
N VAL A 305 -42.20 -4.49 -15.36
CA VAL A 305 -42.60 -4.43 -16.77
C VAL A 305 -42.22 -5.71 -17.49
N GLU A 306 -43.03 -6.10 -18.48
CA GLU A 306 -42.62 -7.10 -19.46
C GLU A 306 -41.68 -6.42 -20.49
N PRO A 307 -40.41 -6.86 -20.59
CA PRO A 307 -39.39 -6.16 -21.38
C PRO A 307 -39.74 -5.98 -22.86
N MET A 308 -40.30 -7.00 -23.51
CA MET A 308 -40.49 -6.97 -24.98
C MET A 308 -41.68 -6.12 -25.45
N THR A 309 -42.60 -5.82 -24.53
CA THR A 309 -43.86 -5.12 -24.83
C THR A 309 -43.99 -3.79 -24.07
N GLY A 310 -43.23 -3.60 -23.00
CA GLY A 310 -43.40 -2.46 -22.09
C GLY A 310 -44.63 -2.57 -21.20
N GLN A 311 -45.36 -3.68 -21.25
CA GLN A 311 -46.57 -3.88 -20.46
C GLN A 311 -46.25 -3.81 -18.97
N VAL A 312 -46.91 -2.90 -18.25
CA VAL A 312 -46.78 -2.80 -16.80
C VAL A 312 -47.55 -3.94 -16.15
N LEU A 313 -46.82 -4.88 -15.56
CA LEU A 313 -47.38 -6.06 -14.88
C LEU A 313 -47.78 -5.75 -13.43
N ARG A 314 -47.07 -4.81 -12.79
CA ARG A 314 -47.37 -4.33 -11.44
C ARG A 314 -46.78 -2.93 -11.30
N SER A 315 -47.50 -2.03 -10.64
CA SER A 315 -47.02 -0.69 -10.30
C SER A 315 -47.19 -0.43 -8.81
N LEU A 316 -46.28 0.38 -8.25
CA LEU A 316 -46.28 0.77 -6.85
C LEU A 316 -45.78 2.20 -6.74
N LYS A 317 -46.67 3.12 -6.34
CA LYS A 317 -46.29 4.51 -6.05
C LYS A 317 -45.38 4.54 -4.83
N ILE A 318 -44.23 5.18 -4.95
CA ILE A 318 -43.26 5.33 -3.87
C ILE A 318 -43.36 6.74 -3.31
N LYS A 319 -43.54 6.87 -2.00
CA LYS A 319 -43.57 8.17 -1.32
C LYS A 319 -42.16 8.73 -1.15
N LEU A 320 -41.59 9.30 -2.21
CA LEU A 320 -40.28 9.95 -2.20
C LEU A 320 -40.38 11.41 -2.61
N SER A 321 -39.48 12.24 -2.06
CA SER A 321 -39.40 13.68 -2.39
C SER A 321 -38.79 13.96 -3.76
N THR A 322 -38.00 13.04 -4.32
CA THR A 322 -37.35 13.17 -5.64
C THR A 322 -37.10 11.78 -6.25
N SER A 323 -37.06 11.69 -7.58
CA SER A 323 -36.70 10.44 -8.28
C SER A 323 -35.26 10.00 -8.00
N PRO A 324 -35.03 8.74 -7.62
CA PRO A 324 -33.70 8.20 -7.37
C PRO A 324 -32.92 7.98 -8.68
N ARG A 325 -31.59 7.83 -8.57
CA ARG A 325 -30.69 7.58 -9.72
C ARG A 325 -30.31 6.11 -9.91
N SER A 326 -30.68 5.26 -8.96
CA SER A 326 -30.43 3.81 -8.97
C SER A 326 -31.42 3.14 -8.04
N VAL A 327 -31.70 1.86 -8.25
CA VAL A 327 -32.58 1.08 -7.38
C VAL A 327 -32.02 -0.33 -7.22
N ALA A 328 -32.13 -0.88 -6.01
CA ALA A 328 -31.87 -2.29 -5.72
C ALA A 328 -33.19 -2.92 -5.31
N VAL A 329 -33.79 -3.75 -6.17
CA VAL A 329 -35.06 -4.43 -5.88
C VAL A 329 -34.75 -5.82 -5.34
N LEU A 330 -35.37 -6.22 -4.23
CA LEU A 330 -35.18 -7.54 -3.59
C LEU A 330 -36.54 -8.17 -3.28
N PRO A 331 -37.22 -8.73 -4.30
CA PRO A 331 -38.54 -9.33 -4.13
C PRO A 331 -38.61 -10.39 -3.02
N ALA A 332 -37.56 -11.19 -2.83
CA ALA A 332 -37.48 -12.20 -1.77
C ALA A 332 -37.63 -11.62 -0.36
N HIS A 333 -37.23 -10.35 -0.17
CA HIS A 333 -37.33 -9.63 1.11
C HIS A 333 -38.49 -8.63 1.14
N ARG A 334 -39.35 -8.62 0.11
CA ARG A 334 -40.44 -7.65 -0.08
C ARG A 334 -39.96 -6.19 0.07
N ALA A 335 -38.73 -5.91 -0.37
CA ALA A 335 -38.09 -4.62 -0.19
C ALA A 335 -37.39 -4.15 -1.47
N ALA A 336 -37.35 -2.85 -1.67
CA ALA A 336 -36.40 -2.21 -2.57
C ALA A 336 -35.61 -1.14 -1.81
N TYR A 337 -34.41 -0.82 -2.27
CA TYR A 337 -33.58 0.22 -1.70
C TYR A 337 -33.27 1.27 -2.77
N VAL A 338 -33.44 2.54 -2.41
CA VAL A 338 -33.28 3.67 -3.32
C VAL A 338 -32.48 4.78 -2.62
N PRO A 339 -31.44 5.34 -3.24
CA PRO A 339 -30.71 6.45 -2.69
C PRO A 339 -31.42 7.75 -3.04
N VAL A 340 -31.72 8.55 -2.02
CA VAL A 340 -32.31 9.88 -2.17
C VAL A 340 -31.39 10.86 -1.46
N LYS A 341 -30.81 11.79 -2.22
CA LYS A 341 -29.74 12.70 -1.78
C LYS A 341 -28.51 11.93 -1.27
N ARG A 342 -28.46 11.62 0.04
CA ARG A 342 -27.36 10.89 0.70
C ARG A 342 -27.82 9.69 1.52
N ALA A 343 -29.11 9.59 1.80
CA ALA A 343 -29.65 8.53 2.60
C ALA A 343 -30.24 7.45 1.69
N LEU A 344 -29.98 6.20 2.05
CA LEU A 344 -30.65 5.07 1.43
C LEU A 344 -32.02 4.90 2.08
N HIS A 345 -33.06 4.68 1.29
CA HIS A 345 -34.42 4.44 1.77
C HIS A 345 -34.84 3.01 1.44
N ARG A 346 -35.47 2.33 2.40
CA ARG A 346 -36.14 1.05 2.21
C ARG A 346 -37.57 1.32 1.77
N VAL A 347 -37.93 0.84 0.59
CA VAL A 347 -39.28 0.82 0.06
C VAL A 347 -39.87 -0.55 0.34
N ASP A 348 -40.95 -0.58 1.10
CA ASP A 348 -41.73 -1.80 1.28
C ASP A 348 -42.52 -2.10 0.01
N LEU A 349 -42.31 -3.28 -0.60
CA LEU A 349 -42.91 -3.64 -1.89
C LEU A 349 -44.39 -4.02 -1.80
N MET A 350 -44.95 -4.12 -0.58
CA MET A 350 -46.38 -4.36 -0.38
C MET A 350 -47.14 -3.04 -0.24
N THR A 351 -46.55 -2.06 0.45
CA THR A 351 -47.24 -0.81 0.81
C THR A 351 -46.76 0.41 0.03
N GLY A 352 -45.57 0.38 -0.58
CA GLY A 352 -44.94 1.54 -1.23
C GLY A 352 -44.40 2.58 -0.26
N LYS A 353 -44.50 2.32 1.05
CA LYS A 353 -43.95 3.17 2.10
C LYS A 353 -42.42 3.16 1.99
N ALA A 354 -41.84 4.34 1.84
CA ALA A 354 -40.41 4.54 1.91
C ALA A 354 -40.03 4.97 3.34
N THR A 355 -39.10 4.26 3.95
CA THR A 355 -38.50 4.61 5.24
C THR A 355 -37.02 4.85 5.03
N GLU A 356 -36.53 6.01 5.46
CA GLU A 356 -35.10 6.28 5.48
C GLU A 356 -34.39 5.19 6.30
N THR A 357 -33.28 4.70 5.78
CA THR A 357 -32.45 3.71 6.46
C THR A 357 -31.27 4.39 7.12
N ASP A 358 -30.77 3.66 8.09
CA ASP A 358 -29.55 3.78 8.84
C ASP A 358 -28.24 3.95 8.06
N ILE A 359 -28.28 3.66 6.76
CA ILE A 359 -27.10 3.59 5.91
C ILE A 359 -27.15 4.73 4.89
N ASP A 360 -26.14 5.59 4.94
CA ASP A 360 -25.88 6.57 3.91
C ASP A 360 -25.40 5.89 2.61
N GLY A 361 -25.95 6.31 1.48
CA GLY A 361 -25.62 5.78 0.17
C GLY A 361 -26.03 6.73 -0.96
N GLN A 362 -25.12 7.00 -1.88
CA GLN A 362 -25.38 7.81 -3.08
C GLN A 362 -25.69 6.98 -4.33
N PHE A 363 -25.42 5.68 -4.27
CA PHE A 363 -25.69 4.69 -5.30
C PHE A 363 -25.94 3.36 -4.60
N VAL A 364 -26.77 2.52 -5.20
CA VAL A 364 -27.11 1.21 -4.63
C VAL A 364 -27.26 0.15 -5.72
N VAL A 365 -26.80 -1.07 -5.43
CA VAL A 365 -26.95 -2.24 -6.30
C VAL A 365 -27.30 -3.47 -5.46
N ALA A 366 -28.25 -4.27 -5.93
CA ALA A 366 -28.59 -5.55 -5.30
C ALA A 366 -27.56 -6.62 -5.69
N HIS A 367 -27.16 -7.44 -4.73
CA HIS A 367 -26.44 -8.67 -5.03
C HIS A 367 -27.39 -9.68 -5.72
N PRO A 368 -26.94 -10.48 -6.71
CA PRO A 368 -27.79 -11.43 -7.44
C PRO A 368 -28.58 -12.41 -6.55
N SER A 369 -28.01 -12.84 -5.42
CA SER A 369 -28.71 -13.70 -4.44
C SER A 369 -29.83 -13.02 -3.64
N GLN A 370 -30.00 -11.70 -3.80
CA GLN A 370 -30.90 -10.85 -3.03
C GLN A 370 -30.63 -10.80 -1.51
N LYS A 371 -29.56 -11.42 -1.01
CA LYS A 371 -29.20 -11.38 0.43
C LYS A 371 -28.44 -10.12 0.84
N PHE A 372 -27.78 -9.45 -0.11
CA PHE A 372 -26.92 -8.31 0.16
C PHE A 372 -27.26 -7.12 -0.71
N VAL A 373 -26.96 -5.93 -0.18
CA VAL A 373 -26.98 -4.67 -0.91
C VAL A 373 -25.61 -4.01 -0.81
N TYR A 374 -25.17 -3.46 -1.94
CA TYR A 374 -23.96 -2.65 -2.03
C TYR A 374 -24.30 -1.18 -2.16
N SER A 375 -23.63 -0.33 -1.40
CA SER A 375 -23.72 1.13 -1.52
C SER A 375 -22.37 1.80 -1.36
N PHE A 376 -22.24 3.04 -1.82
CA PHE A 376 -21.06 3.85 -1.48
C PHE A 376 -21.44 5.25 -1.03
N LEU A 377 -20.53 5.86 -0.27
CA LEU A 377 -20.61 7.25 0.14
C LEU A 377 -19.36 8.03 -0.33
N LYS A 378 -19.58 9.21 -0.93
CA LYS A 378 -18.51 10.16 -1.27
C LYS A 378 -18.26 11.13 -0.12
N PRO A 379 -17.00 11.43 0.23
CA PRO A 379 -16.67 12.55 1.10
C PRO A 379 -16.95 13.90 0.41
N GLU A 380 -17.39 14.91 1.16
CA GLU A 380 -17.52 16.29 0.66
C GLU A 380 -16.16 16.96 0.46
N ARG A 381 -16.04 17.75 -0.61
CA ARG A 381 -14.90 18.65 -0.83
C ARG A 381 -14.97 19.79 0.20
N GLY A 382 -13.96 19.93 1.06
CA GLY A 382 -13.93 20.99 2.08
C GLY A 382 -14.56 20.64 3.44
N ALA A 383 -15.07 19.42 3.63
CA ALA A 383 -15.59 18.97 4.93
C ALA A 383 -14.47 18.68 5.93
N ARG A 384 -13.83 19.72 6.46
CA ARG A 384 -13.12 19.62 7.74
C ARG A 384 -14.16 19.59 8.85
N GLY A 385 -14.21 18.49 9.60
CA GLY A 385 -14.93 18.43 10.87
C GLY A 385 -16.42 18.09 10.81
N ARG A 386 -17.03 17.81 9.64
CA ARG A 386 -18.41 17.29 9.58
C ARG A 386 -18.45 15.80 9.89
N SER A 387 -19.53 15.40 10.56
CA SER A 387 -19.84 14.01 10.88
C SER A 387 -20.84 13.44 9.88
N VAL A 388 -20.62 12.22 9.37
CA VAL A 388 -21.69 11.46 8.73
C VAL A 388 -22.39 10.65 9.80
N MET A 389 -23.71 10.79 9.84
CA MET A 389 -24.56 9.98 10.70
C MET A 389 -24.68 8.59 10.06
N MET A 390 -24.12 7.58 10.71
CA MET A 390 -24.46 6.18 10.44
C MET A 390 -25.37 5.77 11.58
N LEU A 391 -26.47 5.09 11.33
CA LEU A 391 -27.18 4.49 12.46
C LEU A 391 -26.57 3.10 12.72
N VAL A 392 -26.18 2.85 13.97
CA VAL A 392 -25.81 1.52 14.46
C VAL A 392 -27.03 1.07 15.25
N ASP A 393 -27.79 0.15 14.68
CA ASP A 393 -28.97 -0.47 15.29
C ASP A 393 -30.12 0.52 15.57
N GLY A 394 -30.43 1.36 14.58
CA GLY A 394 -31.44 2.40 14.69
C GLY A 394 -30.98 3.66 15.43
N ARG A 395 -29.75 3.70 15.96
CA ARG A 395 -29.25 4.85 16.76
C ARG A 395 -28.15 5.64 16.05
N PRO A 396 -28.23 6.99 16.03
CA PRO A 396 -27.31 7.82 15.28
C PRO A 396 -25.90 7.88 15.84
N VAL A 397 -24.96 7.44 15.01
CA VAL A 397 -23.51 7.50 15.20
C VAL A 397 -22.93 8.54 14.25
N TYR A 398 -22.52 9.65 14.81
CA TYR A 398 -21.85 10.72 14.08
C TYR A 398 -20.36 10.37 13.91
N VAL A 399 -20.00 9.93 12.71
CA VAL A 399 -18.63 9.60 12.31
C VAL A 399 -17.95 10.85 11.76
N GLN A 400 -17.08 11.44 12.57
CA GLN A 400 -16.29 12.60 12.19
C GLN A 400 -15.21 12.21 11.16
N PHE A 401 -15.23 12.82 9.97
CA PHE A 401 -14.15 12.61 9.01
C PHE A 401 -12.89 13.35 9.50
N GLY A 402 -11.83 12.58 9.77
CA GLY A 402 -10.56 13.14 10.26
C GLY A 402 -9.98 14.19 9.31
N GLY A 403 -9.91 15.44 9.79
CA GLY A 403 -9.34 16.62 9.13
C GLY A 403 -7.82 16.61 9.00
N GLY A 404 -7.28 15.65 8.24
CA GLY A 404 -5.96 15.84 7.60
C GLY A 404 -6.14 16.62 6.28
N ARG A 405 -5.11 17.34 5.82
CA ARG A 405 -5.06 17.84 4.42
C ARG A 405 -5.05 16.62 3.47
N MET A 406 -6.23 16.09 3.14
CA MET A 406 -6.45 15.15 2.05
C MET A 406 -7.06 15.92 0.88
N ASP A 407 -6.28 16.18 -0.17
CA ASP A 407 -6.77 16.93 -1.34
C ASP A 407 -7.66 16.11 -2.29
N TRP A 408 -8.08 14.88 -1.94
CA TRP A 408 -8.86 14.02 -2.86
C TRP A 408 -9.87 13.11 -2.11
N THR A 409 -11.13 13.13 -2.55
CA THR A 409 -12.34 12.50 -1.96
C THR A 409 -12.42 10.99 -2.27
N GLN A 410 -11.82 10.16 -1.40
CA GLN A 410 -11.91 8.69 -1.48
C GLN A 410 -13.28 8.18 -1.00
N SER A 411 -14.03 7.51 -1.88
CA SER A 411 -15.32 6.88 -1.55
C SER A 411 -15.16 5.63 -0.71
N ARG A 412 -16.13 5.39 0.18
CA ARG A 412 -16.25 4.16 0.99
C ARG A 412 -17.32 3.26 0.40
N LEU A 413 -17.02 1.97 0.24
CA LEU A 413 -17.96 0.94 -0.19
C LEU A 413 -18.47 0.18 1.04
N PHE A 414 -19.79 -0.02 1.08
CA PHE A 414 -20.49 -0.78 2.11
C PHE A 414 -21.15 -2.01 1.49
N ARG A 415 -21.08 -3.14 2.20
CA ARG A 415 -21.85 -4.35 1.94
C ARG A 415 -22.74 -4.58 3.15
N SER A 416 -24.04 -4.69 2.93
CA SER A 416 -25.02 -4.86 4.00
C SER A 416 -25.87 -6.09 3.78
N VAL A 417 -26.12 -6.86 4.84
CA VAL A 417 -27.08 -7.97 4.83
C VAL A 417 -28.49 -7.40 4.89
N VAL A 418 -29.38 -7.96 4.08
CA VAL A 418 -30.80 -7.61 4.11
C VAL A 418 -31.51 -8.52 5.10
N VAL A 419 -32.16 -7.92 6.09
CA VAL A 419 -32.97 -8.61 7.11
C VAL A 419 -34.36 -7.99 7.15
N PRO A 420 -35.37 -8.65 7.75
CA PRO A 420 -36.73 -8.11 7.83
C PRO A 420 -36.80 -6.70 8.45
N SER A 421 -35.97 -6.42 9.45
CA SER A 421 -35.89 -5.13 10.15
C SER A 421 -35.11 -4.04 9.41
N GLY A 422 -34.44 -4.35 8.29
CA GLY A 422 -33.66 -3.37 7.53
C GLY A 422 -32.32 -3.90 7.02
N LEU A 423 -31.26 -3.12 7.21
CA LEU A 423 -29.91 -3.44 6.75
C LEU A 423 -28.95 -3.58 7.94
N ILE A 424 -28.14 -4.64 7.94
CA ILE A 424 -27.04 -4.82 8.89
C ILE A 424 -25.73 -4.70 8.15
N LEU A 425 -24.82 -3.85 8.64
CA LEU A 425 -23.52 -3.65 8.03
C LEU A 425 -22.67 -4.93 8.11
N ALA A 426 -22.40 -5.54 6.96
CA ALA A 426 -21.67 -6.80 6.86
C ALA A 426 -20.18 -6.60 6.58
N GLY A 427 -19.81 -5.47 5.97
CA GLY A 427 -18.42 -5.15 5.64
C GLY A 427 -18.26 -3.72 5.14
N VAL A 428 -17.05 -3.18 5.33
CA VAL A 428 -16.67 -1.84 4.88
C VAL A 428 -15.35 -1.89 4.15
N ARG A 429 -15.28 -1.21 3.01
CA ARG A 429 -14.04 -0.91 2.32
C ARG A 429 -13.79 0.59 2.27
N ASP A 430 -12.80 1.00 3.04
CA ASP A 430 -12.18 2.32 2.96
C ASP A 430 -11.38 2.49 1.66
N ASN A 431 -11.41 3.68 1.07
CA ASN A 431 -10.72 3.99 -0.19
C ASN A 431 -11.05 2.98 -1.29
N ALA A 432 -12.33 2.75 -1.53
CA ALA A 432 -12.81 1.87 -2.58
C ALA A 432 -12.49 2.43 -3.98
N ALA A 433 -12.70 3.73 -4.19
CA ALA A 433 -12.26 4.47 -5.37
C ALA A 433 -12.28 5.99 -5.07
N SER A 434 -11.50 6.78 -5.81
CA SER A 434 -11.62 8.24 -5.75
C SER A 434 -12.85 8.68 -6.55
N ASN A 435 -13.76 9.45 -5.95
CA ASN A 435 -14.98 9.93 -6.62
C ASN A 435 -15.80 8.80 -7.29
N ALA A 436 -16.15 7.74 -6.53
CA ALA A 436 -16.90 6.61 -7.06
C ALA A 436 -18.21 7.04 -7.75
N ARG A 437 -18.50 6.57 -8.94
CA ARG A 437 -19.73 6.89 -9.69
C ARG A 437 -20.66 5.70 -9.80
N ARG A 438 -20.13 4.48 -9.84
CA ARG A 438 -20.90 3.23 -10.01
C ARG A 438 -20.29 2.09 -9.21
N ILE A 439 -21.15 1.15 -8.85
CA ILE A 439 -20.81 -0.18 -8.35
C ILE A 439 -21.22 -1.15 -9.44
N VAL A 440 -20.36 -2.13 -9.72
CA VAL A 440 -20.65 -3.22 -10.64
C VAL A 440 -20.48 -4.51 -9.86
N VAL A 441 -21.49 -5.38 -9.91
CA VAL A 441 -21.47 -6.71 -9.29
C VAL A 441 -21.51 -7.72 -10.43
N SER A 442 -20.68 -8.76 -10.36
CA SER A 442 -20.69 -9.83 -11.36
C SER A 442 -22.01 -10.61 -11.31
N GLY A 443 -22.43 -11.22 -12.42
CA GLY A 443 -23.72 -11.92 -12.51
C GLY A 443 -23.84 -13.11 -11.54
N ASP A 444 -22.71 -13.72 -11.19
CA ASP A 444 -22.59 -14.77 -10.18
C ASP A 444 -22.44 -14.23 -8.74
N GLY A 445 -22.39 -12.91 -8.55
CA GLY A 445 -22.29 -12.24 -7.26
C GLY A 445 -20.91 -12.27 -6.60
N LYS A 446 -19.94 -13.01 -7.16
CA LYS A 446 -18.65 -13.25 -6.49
C LYS A 446 -17.69 -12.06 -6.51
N TRP A 447 -17.85 -11.13 -7.46
CA TRP A 447 -16.94 -10.03 -7.68
C TRP A 447 -17.65 -8.68 -7.68
N VAL A 448 -16.99 -7.69 -7.10
CA VAL A 448 -17.49 -6.32 -7.00
C VAL A 448 -16.41 -5.38 -7.49
N ALA A 449 -16.77 -4.41 -8.32
CA ALA A 449 -15.90 -3.32 -8.75
C ALA A 449 -16.52 -1.96 -8.40
N VAL A 450 -15.68 -1.00 -8.05
CA VAL A 450 -16.11 0.38 -7.80
C VAL A 450 -15.39 1.30 -8.78
N ILE A 451 -16.16 2.01 -9.60
CA ILE A 451 -15.63 2.85 -10.68
C ILE A 451 -15.63 4.30 -10.25
N GLY A 452 -14.52 5.04 -10.43
CA GLY A 452 -14.40 6.42 -9.97
C GLY A 452 -13.39 7.26 -10.76
N GLY A 453 -13.68 8.56 -10.89
CA GLY A 453 -12.96 9.48 -11.77
C GLY A 453 -11.62 10.01 -11.26
N GLY A 454 -11.07 9.49 -10.15
CA GLY A 454 -9.77 9.90 -9.59
C GLY A 454 -8.73 8.76 -9.46
N GLY A 455 -9.06 7.56 -9.94
CA GLY A 455 -8.21 6.36 -9.84
C GLY A 455 -8.22 5.75 -8.43
N TRP A 456 -7.70 4.53 -8.30
CA TRP A 456 -7.57 3.86 -7.01
C TRP A 456 -6.19 4.13 -6.40
N ARG A 457 -6.15 4.57 -5.14
CA ARG A 457 -4.90 4.86 -4.42
C ARG A 457 -4.90 4.19 -3.04
N PRO A 458 -4.20 3.07 -2.85
CA PRO A 458 -4.00 2.48 -1.53
C PRO A 458 -3.27 3.47 -0.58
N LYS A 459 -3.48 3.32 0.74
CA LYS A 459 -2.95 4.21 1.79
C LYS A 459 -1.41 4.33 1.82
N ALA A 460 -0.68 3.43 1.14
CA ALA A 460 0.76 3.54 0.90
C ALA A 460 1.02 4.04 -0.52
N ARG A 461 1.74 5.17 -0.67
CA ARG A 461 2.15 5.75 -1.97
C ARG A 461 2.98 4.81 -2.88
N HIS A 462 3.33 3.62 -2.39
CA HIS A 462 4.13 2.60 -3.07
C HIS A 462 3.50 1.20 -3.09
N ALA A 463 2.22 1.05 -2.71
CA ALA A 463 1.57 -0.26 -2.81
C ALA A 463 1.32 -0.62 -4.30
N LYS A 464 1.61 -1.88 -4.67
CA LYS A 464 1.27 -2.46 -5.97
C LYS A 464 -0.20 -2.16 -6.27
N GLY A 465 -0.49 -1.51 -7.41
CA GLY A 465 -1.85 -1.18 -7.87
C GLY A 465 -2.29 0.28 -7.74
N SER A 466 -1.44 1.24 -7.35
CA SER A 466 -1.83 2.67 -7.41
C SER A 466 -1.89 3.20 -8.85
N GLY A 467 -3.00 3.83 -9.25
CA GLY A 467 -3.12 4.46 -10.57
C GLY A 467 -4.55 4.61 -11.06
N TYR A 468 -4.69 4.97 -12.33
CA TYR A 468 -5.93 4.83 -13.07
C TYR A 468 -6.22 3.32 -13.25
N GLY A 469 -7.47 2.90 -13.05
CA GLY A 469 -7.84 1.50 -13.19
C GLY A 469 -9.06 1.10 -12.40
N VAL A 470 -9.43 -0.17 -12.53
CA VAL A 470 -10.62 -0.76 -11.91
C VAL A 470 -10.20 -1.65 -10.75
N PRO A 471 -10.43 -1.23 -9.48
CA PRO A 471 -10.23 -2.10 -8.33
C PRO A 471 -11.36 -3.12 -8.25
N VAL A 472 -10.98 -4.38 -8.07
CA VAL A 472 -11.91 -5.52 -7.95
C VAL A 472 -11.74 -6.17 -6.57
N PHE A 473 -12.88 -6.41 -5.93
CA PHE A 473 -13.04 -7.01 -4.62
C PHE A 473 -13.78 -8.34 -4.77
N CYS A 474 -13.52 -9.30 -3.88
CA CYS A 474 -14.35 -10.48 -3.77
C CYS A 474 -15.49 -10.19 -2.78
N ASP A 475 -16.73 -10.63 -3.08
CA ASP A 475 -17.88 -10.48 -2.18
C ASP A 475 -17.63 -11.08 -0.79
N ALA A 476 -16.91 -12.22 -0.73
CA ALA A 476 -16.58 -12.89 0.52
C ALA A 476 -15.73 -12.01 1.46
N ASP A 477 -14.85 -11.17 0.91
CA ASP A 477 -14.06 -10.20 1.67
C ASP A 477 -13.80 -8.93 0.86
N ILE A 478 -14.73 -7.98 1.00
CA ILE A 478 -14.63 -6.67 0.35
C ILE A 478 -13.57 -5.76 0.98
N SER A 479 -13.04 -6.12 2.16
CA SER A 479 -12.06 -5.29 2.87
C SER A 479 -10.70 -5.29 2.17
N GLN A 480 -10.43 -6.29 1.33
CA GLN A 480 -9.19 -6.45 0.58
C GLN A 480 -9.41 -6.28 -0.93
N VAL A 481 -8.44 -5.62 -1.58
CA VAL A 481 -8.41 -5.59 -3.06
C VAL A 481 -7.83 -6.89 -3.57
N GLN A 482 -8.61 -7.60 -4.38
CA GLN A 482 -8.22 -8.90 -4.95
C GLN A 482 -7.55 -8.75 -6.31
N GLY A 483 -7.86 -7.68 -7.04
CA GLY A 483 -7.18 -7.31 -8.27
C GLY A 483 -7.32 -5.83 -8.60
N PHE A 484 -6.40 -5.33 -9.41
CA PHE A 484 -6.44 -3.96 -9.91
C PHE A 484 -6.05 -3.93 -11.38
N PHE A 485 -7.03 -3.66 -12.24
CA PHE A 485 -6.84 -3.58 -13.69
C PHE A 485 -6.37 -2.19 -14.06
N LYS A 486 -5.06 -2.04 -14.21
CA LYS A 486 -4.43 -0.73 -14.45
C LYS A 486 -4.77 -0.22 -15.85
N THR A 487 -5.27 0.99 -15.90
CA THR A 487 -5.44 1.79 -17.11
C THR A 487 -4.41 2.94 -17.11
N ASP A 488 -4.26 3.62 -18.23
CA ASP A 488 -3.46 4.85 -18.36
C ASP A 488 -4.29 6.15 -18.24
N ALA A 489 -5.64 6.06 -18.27
CA ALA A 489 -6.55 7.16 -17.92
C ALA A 489 -7.81 6.68 -17.17
N TYR A 490 -8.64 7.61 -16.66
CA TYR A 490 -9.77 7.32 -15.78
C TYR A 490 -10.81 6.40 -16.46
N PRO A 491 -11.14 5.24 -15.89
CA PRO A 491 -12.30 4.48 -16.33
C PRO A 491 -13.59 5.22 -15.91
N LEU A 492 -14.49 5.40 -16.87
CA LEU A 492 -15.84 5.93 -16.69
C LEU A 492 -16.84 4.83 -16.30
N GLY A 493 -16.59 3.60 -16.74
CA GLY A 493 -17.44 2.43 -16.50
C GLY A 493 -16.66 1.11 -16.46
N ALA A 494 -17.33 0.05 -16.02
CA ALA A 494 -16.85 -1.31 -16.21
C ALA A 494 -18.00 -2.31 -16.34
N ALA A 495 -17.74 -3.47 -16.93
CA ALA A 495 -18.68 -4.58 -17.01
C ALA A 495 -17.94 -5.93 -16.84
N PHE A 496 -18.50 -6.81 -16.01
CA PHE A 496 -18.01 -8.19 -15.85
C PHE A 496 -18.70 -9.12 -16.85
N ASN A 497 -17.93 -10.02 -17.44
CA ASN A 497 -18.42 -11.19 -18.14
C ASN A 497 -18.20 -12.42 -17.25
N SER A 498 -19.20 -12.82 -16.47
CA SER A 498 -19.08 -13.98 -15.58
C SER A 498 -18.98 -15.31 -16.34
N VAL A 499 -19.33 -15.35 -17.63
CA VAL A 499 -19.22 -16.56 -18.46
C VAL A 499 -17.76 -16.80 -18.84
N THR A 500 -17.04 -15.75 -19.23
CA THR A 500 -15.66 -15.87 -19.73
C THR A 500 -14.60 -15.43 -18.72
N GLY A 501 -14.98 -14.75 -17.64
CA GLY A 501 -14.06 -14.15 -16.69
C GLY A 501 -13.44 -12.84 -17.16
N GLN A 502 -13.99 -12.17 -18.18
CA GLN A 502 -13.50 -10.87 -18.65
C GLN A 502 -14.03 -9.69 -17.82
N ILE A 503 -13.28 -8.60 -17.78
CA ILE A 503 -13.73 -7.31 -17.28
C ILE A 503 -13.39 -6.22 -18.31
N ALA A 504 -14.42 -5.57 -18.84
CA ALA A 504 -14.27 -4.41 -19.70
C ALA A 504 -14.17 -3.16 -18.83
N ALA A 505 -13.17 -2.31 -19.06
CA ALA A 505 -13.03 -0.99 -18.47
C ALA A 505 -13.20 0.06 -19.59
N ILE A 506 -14.24 0.89 -19.48
CA ILE A 506 -14.58 1.89 -20.49
C ILE A 506 -13.99 3.23 -20.13
N ARG A 507 -13.35 3.88 -21.09
CA ARG A 507 -12.84 5.25 -21.01
C ARG A 507 -13.55 6.11 -22.05
N ASP A 508 -13.24 7.40 -22.04
CA ASP A 508 -13.82 8.34 -23.00
C ASP A 508 -13.41 8.05 -24.45
N ALA A 509 -12.19 7.55 -24.66
CA ALA A 509 -11.58 7.34 -25.98
C ALA A 509 -11.40 5.86 -26.39
N ASP A 510 -11.59 4.91 -25.48
CA ASP A 510 -11.48 3.48 -25.79
C ASP A 510 -12.18 2.58 -24.75
N ILE A 511 -12.26 1.29 -25.09
CA ILE A 511 -12.60 0.19 -24.19
C ILE A 511 -11.37 -0.68 -24.02
N ARG A 512 -11.07 -1.06 -22.78
CA ARG A 512 -10.00 -2.00 -22.45
C ARG A 512 -10.56 -3.26 -21.82
N VAL A 513 -10.38 -4.38 -22.48
CA VAL A 513 -10.85 -5.68 -21.97
C VAL A 513 -9.68 -6.42 -21.33
N TYR A 514 -9.86 -6.75 -20.06
CA TYR A 514 -8.94 -7.54 -19.26
C TYR A 514 -9.58 -8.88 -18.91
N HIS A 515 -8.78 -9.81 -18.41
CA HIS A 515 -9.25 -11.06 -17.83
C HIS A 515 -9.07 -11.06 -16.31
N LEU A 516 -10.04 -11.56 -15.56
CA LEU A 516 -10.03 -11.68 -14.09
C LEU A 516 -8.95 -12.63 -13.54
N THR A 517 -8.13 -13.22 -14.40
CA THR A 517 -6.97 -14.05 -14.04
C THR A 517 -5.67 -13.42 -14.54
N ASP A 518 -5.69 -12.15 -14.97
CA ASP A 518 -4.50 -11.42 -15.43
C ASP A 518 -4.56 -9.91 -15.13
N ALA A 519 -4.45 -9.56 -13.84
CA ALA A 519 -4.46 -8.16 -13.41
C ALA A 519 -3.29 -7.31 -13.96
N GLY A 520 -2.30 -7.90 -14.65
CA GLY A 520 -1.16 -7.21 -15.25
C GLY A 520 -1.02 -7.43 -16.76
N GLY A 521 -2.00 -8.05 -17.40
CA GLY A 521 -1.99 -8.37 -18.82
C GLY A 521 -2.07 -7.15 -19.72
N VAL A 522 -1.70 -7.34 -20.99
CA VAL A 522 -1.96 -6.35 -22.04
C VAL A 522 -3.45 -6.43 -22.37
N PRO A 523 -4.24 -5.36 -22.15
CA PRO A 523 -5.65 -5.39 -22.48
C PRO A 523 -5.85 -5.37 -24.00
N VAL A 524 -6.96 -5.93 -24.46
CA VAL A 524 -7.42 -5.64 -25.83
C VAL A 524 -8.06 -4.26 -25.83
N VAL A 525 -7.68 -3.42 -26.79
CA VAL A 525 -8.05 -2.01 -26.86
C VAL A 525 -8.92 -1.77 -28.09
N PHE A 526 -10.07 -1.13 -27.88
CA PHE A 526 -10.99 -0.72 -28.94
C PHE A 526 -11.22 0.78 -28.85
N GLY A 527 -10.76 1.53 -29.86
CA GLY A 527 -10.97 2.97 -29.92
C GLY A 527 -12.43 3.34 -30.15
N GLY A 528 -12.87 4.45 -29.56
CA GLY A 528 -14.24 4.99 -29.74
C GLY A 528 -14.58 6.06 -28.72
N GLY A 529 -15.73 6.73 -28.89
CA GLY A 529 -16.17 7.79 -27.97
C GLY A 529 -17.26 7.31 -27.03
N PHE A 530 -16.98 7.07 -25.74
CA PHE A 530 -17.94 6.43 -24.82
C PHE A 530 -18.33 7.26 -23.59
N SER A 531 -19.52 6.99 -23.03
CA SER A 531 -20.06 7.66 -21.83
C SER A 531 -19.71 6.96 -20.51
N GLY A 532 -19.29 5.69 -20.55
CA GLY A 532 -19.06 4.84 -19.38
C GLY A 532 -20.22 3.92 -19.00
N THR A 533 -21.30 3.86 -19.78
CA THR A 533 -22.35 2.85 -19.63
C THR A 533 -22.06 1.66 -20.52
N CYS A 534 -21.98 0.47 -19.92
CA CYS A 534 -21.73 -0.79 -20.62
C CYS A 534 -22.26 -2.00 -19.86
N ALA A 535 -22.57 -3.05 -20.61
CA ALA A 535 -22.89 -4.35 -20.07
C ALA A 535 -22.44 -5.46 -21.02
N TRP A 536 -22.05 -6.59 -20.46
CA TRP A 536 -22.01 -7.84 -21.21
C TRP A 536 -23.42 -8.44 -21.26
N SER A 537 -23.78 -9.07 -22.38
CA SER A 537 -24.97 -9.93 -22.43
C SER A 537 -24.85 -11.05 -21.39
N GLY A 538 -25.97 -11.53 -20.84
CA GLY A 538 -25.94 -12.56 -19.79
C GLY A 538 -25.24 -13.87 -20.20
N ASN A 539 -25.25 -14.18 -21.51
CA ASN A 539 -24.54 -15.32 -22.09
C ASN A 539 -23.06 -15.01 -22.45
N GLY A 540 -22.59 -13.79 -22.23
CA GLY A 540 -21.20 -13.37 -22.43
C GLY A 540 -20.76 -13.22 -23.89
N GLN A 541 -21.67 -13.33 -24.86
CA GLN A 541 -21.36 -13.28 -26.29
C GLN A 541 -21.15 -11.86 -26.83
N TYR A 542 -21.77 -10.85 -26.23
CA TYR A 542 -21.71 -9.47 -26.73
C TYR A 542 -21.39 -8.48 -25.62
N LEU A 543 -20.53 -7.51 -25.92
CA LEU A 543 -20.31 -6.33 -25.11
C LEU A 543 -21.04 -5.15 -25.75
N LEU A 544 -21.92 -4.50 -25.00
CA LEU A 544 -22.61 -3.28 -25.41
C LEU A 544 -22.03 -2.08 -24.67
N ALA A 545 -21.78 -0.98 -25.38
CA ALA A 545 -21.20 0.24 -24.83
C ALA A 545 -21.93 1.48 -25.37
N ALA A 546 -22.38 2.34 -24.48
CA ALA A 546 -23.07 3.57 -24.85
C ALA A 546 -22.08 4.65 -25.30
N GLY A 547 -22.35 5.26 -26.45
CA GLY A 547 -21.58 6.37 -26.99
C GLY A 547 -21.57 7.59 -26.05
N LYS A 548 -20.57 8.46 -26.21
CA LYS A 548 -20.36 9.64 -25.36
C LYS A 548 -21.50 10.65 -25.45
N VAL A 549 -22.01 10.85 -26.67
CA VAL A 549 -23.08 11.82 -26.98
C VAL A 549 -24.41 11.10 -27.17
N LYS A 550 -24.43 10.13 -28.09
CA LYS A 550 -25.56 9.27 -28.44
C LYS A 550 -25.04 7.93 -28.98
N GLY A 551 -25.94 6.98 -29.22
CA GLY A 551 -25.57 5.72 -29.86
C GLY A 551 -25.30 4.59 -28.89
N LEU A 552 -25.40 3.38 -29.43
CA LEU A 552 -25.01 2.15 -28.76
C LEU A 552 -24.10 1.36 -29.69
N ASP A 553 -22.86 1.13 -29.26
CA ASP A 553 -21.91 0.29 -29.96
C ASP A 553 -22.01 -1.14 -29.42
N ALA A 554 -21.87 -2.12 -30.32
CA ALA A 554 -21.88 -3.53 -29.98
C ALA A 554 -20.66 -4.25 -30.53
N TYR A 555 -20.14 -5.16 -29.71
CA TYR A 555 -18.97 -5.96 -30.05
C TYR A 555 -19.25 -7.43 -29.76
N SER A 556 -19.00 -8.31 -30.73
CA SER A 556 -19.02 -9.76 -30.52
C SER A 556 -17.75 -10.24 -29.83
N ASN A 557 -17.90 -11.24 -28.97
CA ASN A 557 -16.80 -11.87 -28.25
C ASN A 557 -16.35 -13.12 -29.00
N VAL A 558 -15.33 -12.96 -29.86
CA VAL A 558 -14.83 -14.06 -30.67
C VAL A 558 -13.73 -14.78 -29.87
N LEU A 559 -14.11 -15.93 -29.30
CA LEU A 559 -13.22 -16.78 -28.51
C LEU A 559 -12.58 -17.84 -29.41
N THR A 560 -11.25 -17.97 -29.33
CA THR A 560 -10.52 -19.10 -29.91
C THR A 560 -10.93 -20.43 -29.25
N PRO A 561 -10.71 -21.60 -29.88
CA PRO A 561 -11.02 -22.91 -29.26
C PRO A 561 -10.36 -23.11 -27.88
N ALA A 562 -9.15 -22.58 -27.70
CA ALA A 562 -8.45 -22.59 -26.42
C ALA A 562 -9.16 -21.71 -25.37
N GLU A 563 -9.63 -20.53 -25.77
CA GLU A 563 -10.39 -19.62 -24.89
C GLU A 563 -11.78 -20.14 -24.57
N GLN A 564 -12.46 -20.84 -25.49
CA GLN A 564 -13.74 -21.49 -25.23
C GLN A 564 -13.62 -22.59 -24.16
N LYS A 565 -12.57 -23.41 -24.26
CA LYS A 565 -12.25 -24.42 -23.23
C LYS A 565 -11.92 -23.78 -21.88
N LEU A 566 -11.24 -22.64 -21.89
CA LEU A 566 -10.94 -21.87 -20.68
C LEU A 566 -12.17 -21.17 -20.11
N ALA A 567 -13.10 -20.68 -20.94
CA ALA A 567 -14.33 -20.03 -20.47
C ALA A 567 -15.19 -20.99 -19.63
N ALA A 568 -15.21 -22.29 -19.92
CA ALA A 568 -15.90 -23.27 -19.06
C ALA A 568 -15.23 -23.45 -17.68
N THR A 569 -13.95 -23.10 -17.54
CA THR A 569 -13.11 -23.41 -16.37
C THR A 569 -12.33 -22.21 -15.83
N TRP A 570 -12.67 -20.98 -16.24
CA TRP A 570 -11.86 -19.78 -15.95
C TRP A 570 -11.74 -19.54 -14.45
N TRP A 571 -12.79 -19.89 -13.72
CA TRP A 571 -12.87 -19.85 -12.27
C TRP A 571 -11.81 -20.72 -11.59
N GLN A 572 -11.33 -21.81 -12.22
CA GLN A 572 -10.22 -22.64 -11.73
C GLN A 572 -8.88 -21.88 -11.77
N GLY A 573 -8.76 -20.89 -12.65
CA GLY A 573 -7.62 -19.98 -12.71
C GLY A 573 -7.64 -18.93 -11.61
N VAL A 574 -8.81 -18.68 -11.00
CA VAL A 574 -8.93 -17.89 -9.77
C VAL A 574 -8.57 -18.82 -8.62
N LYS A 575 -7.39 -18.60 -8.02
CA LYS A 575 -6.92 -19.48 -6.97
C LYS A 575 -7.59 -19.09 -5.67
N ALA A 576 -8.48 -19.95 -5.16
CA ALA A 576 -8.79 -19.95 -3.73
C ALA A 576 -7.46 -19.86 -2.99
N GLU A 577 -7.32 -18.85 -2.13
CA GLU A 577 -6.30 -18.95 -1.11
C GLU A 577 -6.66 -20.25 -0.36
N LYS A 578 -5.69 -21.14 -0.11
CA LYS A 578 -6.02 -22.25 0.78
C LYS A 578 -6.41 -21.60 2.10
N SER A 579 -7.59 -21.92 2.63
CA SER A 579 -8.00 -21.53 3.98
C SER A 579 -6.78 -21.73 4.83
N SER A 580 -6.37 -20.70 5.57
CA SER A 580 -5.35 -20.91 6.57
C SER A 580 -5.83 -22.10 7.39
N PRO A 581 -5.18 -23.28 7.31
CA PRO A 581 -5.13 -24.02 8.53
C PRO A 581 -4.22 -23.15 9.42
N THR A 582 -4.36 -23.23 10.72
CA THR A 582 -3.20 -23.04 11.60
C THR A 582 -2.10 -24.02 11.16
N THR A 583 -1.35 -23.68 10.12
CA THR A 583 -0.14 -24.35 9.69
C THR A 583 0.83 -23.27 9.23
N GLN A 584 2.00 -23.29 9.87
CA GLN A 584 3.17 -22.58 9.43
C GLN A 584 3.41 -22.86 7.93
N PRO A 585 3.95 -21.90 7.16
CA PRO A 585 4.25 -22.13 5.75
C PRO A 585 5.14 -23.37 5.65
N SER A 586 4.76 -24.36 4.84
CA SER A 586 5.61 -25.50 4.59
C SER A 586 6.98 -24.98 4.15
N ALA A 587 8.01 -25.38 4.90
CA ALA A 587 9.37 -24.90 4.70
C ALA A 587 9.74 -25.05 3.21
N PRO A 588 10.37 -24.03 2.60
CA PRO A 588 10.87 -24.15 1.23
C PRO A 588 11.67 -25.45 1.10
N LYS A 589 11.31 -26.30 0.14
CA LYS A 589 12.00 -27.59 -0.02
C LYS A 589 13.47 -27.31 -0.35
N PRO A 590 14.43 -27.94 0.35
CA PRO A 590 15.84 -27.79 0.02
C PRO A 590 16.08 -28.15 -1.43
N LEU A 591 16.86 -27.30 -2.10
CA LEU A 591 17.31 -27.51 -3.46
C LEU A 591 18.35 -28.62 -3.44
N ALA A 592 18.01 -29.78 -4.03
CA ALA A 592 18.82 -30.99 -3.98
C ALA A 592 20.28 -30.74 -4.42
N MET A 593 20.50 -29.88 -5.41
CA MET A 593 21.84 -29.55 -5.91
C MET A 593 22.78 -28.94 -4.86
N PHE A 594 22.23 -28.28 -3.82
CA PHE A 594 23.06 -27.65 -2.81
C PHE A 594 23.54 -28.63 -1.73
N LYS A 595 22.87 -29.78 -1.55
CA LYS A 595 23.25 -30.77 -0.52
C LYS A 595 24.68 -31.30 -0.72
N ALA A 596 25.12 -31.41 -1.98
CA ALA A 596 26.47 -31.83 -2.35
C ALA A 596 27.29 -30.69 -3.01
N PHE A 597 26.94 -29.43 -2.74
CA PHE A 597 27.57 -28.28 -3.40
C PHE A 597 29.09 -28.25 -3.18
N THR A 598 29.83 -28.08 -4.26
CA THR A 598 31.28 -27.81 -4.24
C THR A 598 31.54 -26.62 -5.14
N VAL A 599 32.47 -25.74 -4.75
CA VAL A 599 32.88 -24.62 -5.61
C VAL A 599 33.79 -25.19 -6.69
N LYS A 600 33.43 -24.95 -7.95
CA LYS A 600 34.24 -25.35 -9.11
C LYS A 600 35.09 -24.18 -9.57
N GLU A 601 36.34 -24.46 -9.90
CA GLU A 601 37.32 -23.42 -10.27
C GLU A 601 37.56 -23.36 -11.79
N ASP A 602 36.93 -24.23 -12.58
CA ASP A 602 37.07 -24.25 -14.03
C ASP A 602 36.01 -23.40 -14.75
N ARG A 603 36.39 -22.90 -15.93
CA ARG A 603 35.56 -22.00 -16.73
C ARG A 603 34.27 -22.67 -17.22
N ALA A 604 34.31 -23.95 -17.59
CA ALA A 604 33.16 -24.68 -18.11
C ALA A 604 32.07 -24.79 -17.05
N SER A 605 32.43 -25.16 -15.81
CA SER A 605 31.51 -25.23 -14.67
C SER A 605 30.91 -23.88 -14.31
N ALA A 606 31.71 -22.80 -14.31
CA ALA A 606 31.22 -21.44 -14.05
C ALA A 606 30.17 -21.00 -15.08
N VAL A 607 30.44 -21.25 -16.36
CA VAL A 607 29.49 -20.96 -17.46
C VAL A 607 28.24 -21.84 -17.37
N ALA A 608 28.40 -23.12 -17.08
CA ALA A 608 27.26 -24.04 -16.93
C ALA A 608 26.35 -23.63 -15.77
N MET A 609 26.91 -23.25 -14.63
CA MET A 609 26.15 -22.80 -13.47
C MET A 609 25.40 -21.50 -13.75
N LEU A 610 26.03 -20.56 -14.46
CA LEU A 610 25.41 -19.31 -14.86
C LEU A 610 24.28 -19.52 -15.88
N THR A 611 24.50 -20.41 -16.85
CA THR A 611 23.49 -20.81 -17.84
C THR A 611 22.31 -21.49 -17.15
N LEU A 612 22.57 -22.35 -16.17
CA LEU A 612 21.56 -23.02 -15.37
C LEU A 612 20.72 -22.00 -14.55
N ALA A 613 21.37 -21.02 -13.92
CA ALA A 613 20.69 -19.94 -13.20
C ALA A 613 19.77 -19.12 -14.13
N ILE A 614 20.29 -18.76 -15.32
CA ILE A 614 19.56 -18.04 -16.36
C ILE A 614 18.36 -18.85 -16.87
N ARG A 615 18.51 -20.17 -17.05
CA ARG A 615 17.45 -21.05 -17.55
C ARG A 615 16.32 -21.25 -16.54
N GLN A 616 16.64 -21.40 -15.25
CA GLN A 616 15.63 -21.68 -14.24
C GLN A 616 14.76 -20.47 -13.88
N ARG A 617 15.28 -19.24 -14.03
CA ARG A 617 14.54 -17.99 -13.80
C ARG A 617 13.80 -17.93 -12.45
N ARG A 618 14.38 -18.50 -11.39
CA ARG A 618 13.85 -18.39 -10.03
C ARG A 618 13.92 -16.94 -9.57
N THR A 619 12.77 -16.41 -9.15
CA THR A 619 12.61 -15.03 -8.65
C THR A 619 11.89 -15.00 -7.31
N ASP A 620 11.72 -16.17 -6.69
CA ASP A 620 11.20 -16.37 -5.34
C ASP A 620 12.27 -15.97 -4.32
N LEU A 621 11.99 -14.92 -3.55
CA LEU A 621 12.88 -14.50 -2.47
C LEU A 621 12.97 -15.60 -1.40
N PRO A 622 14.18 -16.08 -1.07
CA PRO A 622 14.34 -17.09 -0.03
C PRO A 622 13.86 -16.57 1.33
N GLN A 623 13.25 -17.45 2.12
CA GLN A 623 12.73 -17.10 3.44
C GLN A 623 13.85 -16.56 4.34
N ARG A 624 13.58 -15.54 5.16
CA ARG A 624 14.54 -15.12 6.18
C ARG A 624 14.74 -16.25 7.19
N TRP A 625 15.99 -16.62 7.49
CA TRP A 625 16.29 -17.73 8.40
C TRP A 625 15.62 -17.59 9.78
N ALA A 626 15.54 -16.36 10.31
CA ALA A 626 14.88 -16.04 11.58
C ALA A 626 13.35 -16.26 11.56
N ARG A 627 12.78 -16.57 10.38
CA ARG A 627 11.38 -16.92 10.17
C ARG A 627 11.22 -18.36 9.65
N CYS A 628 12.31 -19.09 9.47
CA CYS A 628 12.32 -20.46 8.97
C CYS A 628 12.06 -21.43 10.13
N GLU A 629 11.00 -22.21 9.99
CA GLU A 629 10.52 -23.12 11.02
C GLU A 629 11.58 -24.14 11.48
N THR A 630 12.40 -24.63 10.54
CA THR A 630 13.54 -25.52 10.81
C THR A 630 14.51 -24.94 11.84
N TYR A 631 14.70 -23.61 11.85
CA TYR A 631 15.62 -22.94 12.77
C TYR A 631 14.92 -22.29 13.97
N THR A 632 13.61 -22.04 13.89
CA THR A 632 12.84 -21.49 15.02
C THR A 632 12.27 -22.56 15.95
N ARG A 633 12.20 -23.83 15.53
CA ARG A 633 11.83 -24.98 16.40
C ARG A 633 12.96 -25.45 17.34
N ALA A 634 14.12 -24.81 17.33
CA ALA A 634 15.21 -25.02 18.29
C ALA A 634 15.35 -23.81 19.22
N PRO A 635 14.41 -23.59 20.17
CA PRO A 635 14.30 -22.34 20.93
C PRO A 635 15.55 -22.00 21.74
N ASN A 636 16.25 -23.01 22.27
CA ASN A 636 17.48 -22.82 23.04
C ASN A 636 18.64 -22.32 22.16
N ALA A 637 18.88 -22.98 21.02
CA ALA A 637 19.90 -22.55 20.06
C ALA A 637 19.58 -21.17 19.46
N LEU A 638 18.30 -20.90 19.16
CA LEU A 638 17.85 -19.58 18.69
C LEU A 638 18.11 -18.49 19.73
N LYS A 639 17.76 -18.73 20.99
CA LYS A 639 17.98 -17.79 22.10
C LYS A 639 19.46 -17.48 22.29
N GLU A 640 20.33 -18.50 22.24
CA GLU A 640 21.78 -18.34 22.34
C GLU A 640 22.37 -17.60 21.13
N VAL A 641 21.92 -17.87 19.89
CA VAL A 641 22.36 -17.12 18.70
C VAL A 641 21.97 -15.66 18.84
N LEU A 642 20.72 -15.36 19.23
CA LEU A 642 20.26 -13.98 19.42
C LEU A 642 21.02 -13.27 20.56
N ALA A 643 21.46 -14.00 21.59
CA ALA A 643 22.30 -13.46 22.65
C ALA A 643 23.73 -13.18 22.16
N GLY A 644 24.33 -14.10 21.40
CA GLY A 644 25.66 -13.93 20.78
C GLY A 644 25.73 -12.82 19.73
N LEU A 645 24.57 -12.37 19.22
CA LEU A 645 24.47 -11.21 18.32
C LEU A 645 24.39 -9.86 19.06
N ARG A 646 24.36 -9.82 20.39
CA ARG A 646 24.41 -8.54 21.12
C ARG A 646 25.83 -7.95 21.02
N GLY A 647 25.98 -6.84 20.30
CA GLY A 647 27.27 -6.17 20.09
C GLY A 647 27.98 -6.50 18.78
N VAL A 648 27.29 -7.08 17.78
CA VAL A 648 27.84 -7.44 16.43
C VAL A 648 28.60 -6.30 15.72
N ASN A 649 28.30 -5.05 16.05
CA ASN A 649 28.89 -3.87 15.42
C ASN A 649 30.08 -3.29 16.21
N ASP A 650 30.50 -3.92 17.31
CA ASP A 650 31.65 -3.51 18.12
C ASP A 650 32.90 -4.31 17.69
N PRO A 651 33.88 -3.68 17.01
CA PRO A 651 35.09 -4.36 16.54
C PRO A 651 35.88 -5.03 17.67
N ASN A 652 35.81 -4.49 18.88
CA ASN A 652 36.57 -4.98 20.04
C ASN A 652 35.98 -6.27 20.63
N LYS A 653 34.79 -6.69 20.19
CA LYS A 653 34.10 -7.90 20.68
C LYS A 653 34.11 -9.06 19.69
N ILE A 654 34.74 -8.90 18.53
CA ILE A 654 34.77 -9.94 17.48
C ILE A 654 35.47 -11.22 17.97
N GLY A 655 36.54 -11.12 18.78
CA GLY A 655 37.22 -12.30 19.34
C GLY A 655 36.31 -13.13 20.24
N MET A 656 35.56 -12.48 21.14
CA MET A 656 34.57 -13.12 22.00
C MET A 656 33.43 -13.74 21.19
N MET A 657 33.03 -13.08 20.10
CA MET A 657 32.02 -13.59 19.18
C MET A 657 32.48 -14.88 18.48
N ILE A 658 33.73 -14.93 18.02
CA ILE A 658 34.33 -16.14 17.45
C ILE A 658 34.33 -17.28 18.47
N PHE A 659 34.75 -17.01 19.71
CA PHE A 659 34.75 -18.00 20.79
C PHE A 659 33.33 -18.53 21.06
N ASN A 660 32.37 -17.65 21.29
CA ASN A 660 30.98 -18.02 21.58
C ASN A 660 30.34 -18.83 20.45
N PHE A 661 30.52 -18.41 19.18
CA PHE A 661 29.95 -19.17 18.07
C PHE A 661 30.73 -20.47 17.77
N LYS A 662 32.03 -20.58 18.09
CA LYS A 662 32.75 -21.87 18.06
C LYS A 662 32.15 -22.85 19.07
N GLU A 663 31.92 -22.41 20.30
CA GLU A 663 31.27 -23.25 21.32
C GLU A 663 29.83 -23.60 20.95
N MET A 664 29.07 -22.66 20.39
CA MET A 664 27.73 -22.94 19.90
C MET A 664 27.71 -23.93 18.73
N VAL A 665 28.69 -23.89 17.82
CA VAL A 665 28.76 -24.84 16.71
C VAL A 665 29.14 -26.25 17.21
N LYS A 666 29.96 -26.35 18.26
CA LYS A 666 30.22 -27.64 18.95
C LYS A 666 28.96 -28.17 19.63
N LYS A 667 28.24 -27.30 20.35
CA LYS A 667 27.01 -27.64 21.10
C LYS A 667 25.82 -27.95 20.20
N TYR A 668 25.70 -27.26 19.08
CA TYR A 668 24.58 -27.39 18.12
C TYR A 668 25.09 -27.58 16.68
N PRO A 669 25.73 -28.72 16.35
CA PRO A 669 26.40 -28.92 15.05
C PRO A 669 25.45 -28.94 13.85
N ALA A 670 24.15 -29.22 14.06
CA ALA A 670 23.12 -29.16 13.04
C ALA A 670 22.49 -27.76 12.85
N TYR A 671 22.78 -26.80 13.75
CA TYR A 671 22.16 -25.48 13.73
C TYR A 671 22.90 -24.51 12.79
N VAL A 672 22.37 -24.41 11.57
CA VAL A 672 23.00 -23.68 10.47
C VAL A 672 23.27 -22.18 10.75
N PRO A 673 22.37 -21.42 11.43
CA PRO A 673 22.64 -20.02 11.72
C PRO A 673 23.91 -19.78 12.53
N ALA A 674 24.25 -20.66 13.49
CA ALA A 674 25.47 -20.51 14.30
C ALA A 674 26.75 -20.61 13.42
N LYS A 675 26.77 -21.53 12.45
CA LYS A 675 27.88 -21.66 11.49
C LYS A 675 28.04 -20.43 10.61
N TYR A 676 26.94 -19.82 10.17
CA TYR A 676 26.98 -18.60 9.38
C TYR A 676 27.57 -17.42 10.17
N PHE A 677 27.16 -17.24 11.41
CA PHE A 677 27.67 -16.15 12.24
C PHE A 677 29.13 -16.37 12.65
N LEU A 678 29.55 -17.63 12.90
CA LEU A 678 30.95 -17.97 13.08
C LEU A 678 31.78 -17.60 11.83
N ALA A 679 31.33 -18.03 10.65
CA ALA A 679 32.01 -17.74 9.38
C ALA A 679 32.15 -16.23 9.16
N THR A 680 31.09 -15.47 9.44
CA THR A 680 31.07 -14.01 9.29
C THR A 680 31.99 -13.30 10.28
N ALA A 681 32.08 -13.80 11.51
CA ALA A 681 33.03 -13.27 12.48
C ALA A 681 34.49 -13.55 12.05
N LEU A 682 34.78 -14.77 11.60
CA LEU A 682 36.11 -15.14 11.09
C LEU A 682 36.51 -14.31 9.86
N HIS A 683 35.60 -14.11 8.91
CA HIS A 683 35.82 -13.34 7.67
C HIS A 683 36.26 -11.90 7.93
N ARG A 684 35.81 -11.31 9.04
CA ARG A 684 36.12 -9.92 9.45
C ARG A 684 37.47 -9.78 10.16
N THR A 685 38.21 -10.87 10.35
CA THR A 685 39.50 -10.88 11.07
C THR A 685 40.63 -11.38 10.18
N ALA A 686 41.86 -11.39 10.71
CA ALA A 686 42.98 -12.07 10.08
C ALA A 686 42.73 -13.57 9.81
N GLN A 687 41.77 -14.20 10.50
CA GLN A 687 41.40 -15.62 10.33
C GLN A 687 40.42 -15.85 9.16
N ARG A 688 40.27 -14.89 8.24
CA ARG A 688 39.32 -14.96 7.11
C ARG A 688 39.43 -16.23 6.26
N GLU A 689 40.61 -16.84 6.17
CA GLU A 689 40.81 -18.08 5.42
C GLU A 689 40.05 -19.27 6.01
N GLN A 690 39.79 -19.24 7.33
CA GLN A 690 39.01 -20.25 8.03
C GLN A 690 37.49 -20.09 7.80
N ALA A 691 37.02 -18.95 7.26
CA ALA A 691 35.60 -18.69 7.06
C ALA A 691 34.99 -19.51 5.89
N GLY A 692 35.77 -19.74 4.84
CA GLY A 692 35.31 -20.44 3.62
C GLY A 692 34.68 -21.81 3.89
N PRO A 693 35.34 -22.72 4.63
CA PRO A 693 34.77 -24.02 4.98
C PRO A 693 33.41 -23.93 5.70
N TYR A 694 33.24 -22.97 6.61
CA TYR A 694 31.97 -22.78 7.33
C TYR A 694 30.86 -22.22 6.43
N TYR A 695 31.17 -21.27 5.53
CA TYR A 695 30.19 -20.81 4.55
C TYR A 695 29.75 -21.94 3.61
N LEU A 696 30.66 -22.83 3.21
CA LEU A 696 30.34 -23.99 2.39
C LEU A 696 29.43 -24.98 3.14
N GLN A 697 29.69 -25.20 4.44
CA GLN A 697 28.78 -25.99 5.29
C GLN A 697 27.39 -25.36 5.41
N VAL A 698 27.30 -24.03 5.50
CA VAL A 698 26.02 -23.32 5.54
C VAL A 698 25.25 -23.52 4.24
N VAL A 699 25.90 -23.36 3.09
CA VAL A 699 25.29 -23.57 1.77
C VAL A 699 24.73 -24.99 1.63
N ARG A 700 25.50 -26.01 2.07
CA ARG A 700 25.07 -27.42 2.02
C ARG A 700 23.93 -27.75 2.97
N ALA A 701 24.01 -27.24 4.20
CA ALA A 701 23.05 -27.55 5.24
C ALA A 701 21.74 -26.76 5.10
N ASP A 702 21.81 -25.49 4.70
CA ASP A 702 20.63 -24.67 4.40
C ASP A 702 20.01 -25.07 3.06
N ALA A 703 20.83 -25.42 2.06
CA ALA A 703 20.42 -25.92 0.75
C ALA A 703 19.37 -25.04 0.04
N GLY A 704 19.55 -23.72 0.08
CA GLY A 704 18.63 -22.76 -0.53
C GLY A 704 17.30 -22.60 0.19
N ARG A 705 17.13 -23.18 1.40
CA ARG A 705 15.91 -23.00 2.20
C ARG A 705 15.75 -21.56 2.68
N THR A 706 16.85 -20.86 2.98
CA THR A 706 16.78 -19.51 3.52
C THR A 706 17.75 -18.55 2.84
N ASN A 707 17.64 -17.28 3.19
CA ASN A 707 18.55 -16.26 2.71
C ASN A 707 20.02 -16.49 3.15
N LEU A 708 20.29 -17.42 4.09
CA LEU A 708 21.65 -17.81 4.50
C LEU A 708 22.45 -18.41 3.34
N THR A 709 21.83 -19.16 2.43
CA THR A 709 22.53 -19.72 1.27
C THR A 709 23.06 -18.59 0.36
N CYS A 710 22.24 -17.61 -0.01
CA CYS A 710 22.66 -16.52 -0.90
C CYS A 710 23.77 -15.66 -0.28
N ILE A 711 23.62 -15.27 0.98
CA ILE A 711 24.62 -14.42 1.65
C ILE A 711 25.92 -15.18 1.95
N SER A 712 25.88 -16.50 2.09
CA SER A 712 27.08 -17.34 2.23
C SER A 712 27.80 -17.54 0.90
N LEU A 713 27.06 -17.65 -0.22
CA LEU A 713 27.63 -17.71 -1.56
C LEU A 713 28.28 -16.37 -1.96
N ASP A 714 27.69 -15.25 -1.58
CA ASP A 714 28.29 -13.91 -1.73
C ASP A 714 29.60 -13.78 -0.94
N ALA A 715 29.60 -14.24 0.32
CA ALA A 715 30.81 -14.24 1.14
C ALA A 715 31.90 -15.18 0.58
N LEU A 716 31.53 -16.37 0.10
CA LEU A 716 32.46 -17.28 -0.58
C LEU A 716 33.06 -16.64 -1.84
N HIS A 717 32.25 -15.93 -2.63
CA HIS A 717 32.74 -15.16 -3.76
C HIS A 717 33.86 -14.18 -3.33
N ASP A 718 33.67 -13.41 -2.26
CA ASP A 718 34.70 -12.49 -1.75
C ASP A 718 35.97 -13.23 -1.27
N VAL A 719 35.82 -14.39 -0.62
CA VAL A 719 36.96 -15.25 -0.23
C VAL A 719 37.77 -15.68 -1.45
N TYR A 720 37.11 -16.19 -2.50
CA TYR A 720 37.80 -16.69 -3.69
C TYR A 720 38.34 -15.56 -4.58
N ALA A 721 37.64 -14.43 -4.67
CA ALA A 721 38.12 -13.23 -5.36
C ALA A 721 39.43 -12.73 -4.74
N LYS A 722 39.53 -12.69 -3.40
CA LYS A 722 40.75 -12.31 -2.67
C LYS A 722 41.89 -13.32 -2.83
N LYS A 723 41.58 -14.58 -3.12
CA LYS A 723 42.57 -15.61 -3.47
C LYS A 723 42.97 -15.59 -4.94
N ASN A 724 42.53 -14.58 -5.70
CA ASN A 724 42.74 -14.46 -7.14
C ASN A 724 42.24 -15.68 -7.94
N LYS A 725 41.10 -16.26 -7.50
CA LYS A 725 40.43 -17.40 -8.16
C LYS A 725 39.12 -16.93 -8.82
N PRO A 726 39.17 -16.27 -10.00
CA PRO A 726 38.01 -15.58 -10.57
C PRO A 726 36.89 -16.53 -11.03
N MET A 727 37.22 -17.74 -11.50
CA MET A 727 36.20 -18.71 -11.92
C MET A 727 35.42 -19.28 -10.73
N ALA A 728 36.08 -19.57 -9.61
CA ALA A 728 35.41 -19.93 -8.36
C ALA A 728 34.51 -18.81 -7.85
N ALA A 729 34.98 -17.57 -7.93
CA ALA A 729 34.23 -16.38 -7.56
C ALA A 729 32.95 -16.24 -8.43
N ILE A 730 33.07 -16.39 -9.76
CA ILE A 730 31.94 -16.38 -10.70
C ILE A 730 31.00 -17.57 -10.45
N TYR A 731 31.53 -18.76 -10.16
CA TYR A 731 30.72 -19.95 -9.86
C TYR A 731 29.86 -19.73 -8.60
N CYS A 732 30.42 -19.14 -7.54
CA CYS A 732 29.68 -18.77 -6.34
C CYS A 732 28.57 -17.75 -6.62
N LEU A 733 28.85 -16.70 -7.41
CA LEU A 733 27.85 -15.70 -7.79
C LEU A 733 26.74 -16.30 -8.66
N ALA A 734 27.11 -17.15 -9.64
CA ALA A 734 26.17 -17.88 -10.48
C ALA A 734 25.28 -18.80 -9.65
N ALA A 735 25.85 -19.48 -8.66
CA ALA A 735 25.07 -20.28 -7.70
C ALA A 735 24.14 -19.43 -6.84
N SER A 736 24.54 -18.21 -6.45
CA SER A 736 23.63 -17.30 -5.76
C SER A 736 22.49 -16.83 -6.67
N LEU A 737 22.75 -16.58 -7.95
CA LEU A 737 21.72 -16.21 -8.95
C LEU A 737 20.78 -17.37 -9.27
N TYR A 738 21.22 -18.62 -9.12
CA TYR A 738 20.36 -19.79 -9.24
C TYR A 738 19.33 -19.87 -8.11
N VAL A 739 19.70 -19.44 -6.89
CA VAL A 739 18.77 -19.37 -5.75
C VAL A 739 17.82 -18.19 -5.90
N ASP A 740 18.31 -17.03 -6.33
CA ASP A 740 17.52 -15.81 -6.57
C ASP A 740 18.09 -14.98 -7.73
N LEU A 741 17.49 -15.13 -8.92
CA LEU A 741 17.92 -14.41 -10.13
C LEU A 741 17.62 -12.90 -10.04
N ALA A 742 16.71 -12.49 -9.14
CA ALA A 742 16.35 -11.09 -8.95
C ALA A 742 17.23 -10.38 -7.91
N ASN A 743 18.29 -11.04 -7.40
CA ASN A 743 19.17 -10.46 -6.39
C ASN A 743 19.92 -9.24 -6.96
N PRO A 744 19.55 -8.00 -6.55
CA PRO A 744 20.03 -6.78 -7.19
C PRO A 744 21.52 -6.54 -6.96
N ARG A 745 22.09 -7.06 -5.87
CA ARG A 745 23.52 -6.97 -5.58
C ARG A 745 24.32 -7.89 -6.51
N MET A 746 23.85 -9.12 -6.73
CA MET A 746 24.53 -10.07 -7.62
C MET A 746 24.47 -9.60 -9.08
N LEU A 747 23.32 -9.07 -9.50
CA LEU A 747 23.13 -8.51 -10.83
C LEU A 747 24.01 -7.27 -11.11
N ALA A 748 24.46 -6.57 -10.06
CA ALA A 748 25.43 -5.49 -10.17
C ALA A 748 26.89 -5.98 -10.23
N LEU A 749 27.22 -7.07 -9.52
CA LEU A 749 28.59 -7.60 -9.39
C LEU A 749 29.00 -8.55 -10.53
N VAL A 750 28.06 -9.33 -11.06
CA VAL A 750 28.34 -10.37 -12.06
C VAL A 750 28.78 -9.78 -13.42
N PRO A 751 28.09 -8.79 -14.02
CA PRO A 751 28.46 -8.28 -15.35
C PRO A 751 29.89 -7.71 -15.45
N PRO A 752 30.39 -6.90 -14.47
CA PRO A 752 31.79 -6.48 -14.46
C PRO A 752 32.79 -7.65 -14.40
N LEU A 753 32.51 -8.68 -13.58
CA LEU A 753 33.39 -9.84 -13.44
C LEU A 753 33.41 -10.72 -14.70
N LEU A 754 32.28 -10.87 -15.39
CA LEU A 754 32.20 -11.60 -16.65
C LEU A 754 33.03 -10.90 -17.74
N ARG A 755 32.93 -9.57 -17.85
CA ARG A 755 33.74 -8.77 -18.80
C ARG A 755 35.24 -8.89 -18.52
N GLN A 756 35.65 -8.78 -17.26
CA GLN A 756 37.05 -8.94 -16.85
C GLN A 756 37.63 -10.32 -17.21
N ASN A 757 36.79 -11.34 -17.34
CA ASN A 757 37.20 -12.71 -17.63
C ASN A 757 36.86 -13.16 -19.07
N LYS A 758 36.56 -12.23 -19.97
CA LYS A 758 36.25 -12.50 -21.40
C LYS A 758 35.05 -13.45 -21.58
N LEU A 759 33.98 -13.25 -20.79
CA LEU A 759 32.71 -14.01 -20.84
C LEU A 759 31.57 -13.15 -21.40
N ASP A 760 31.82 -12.48 -22.52
CA ASP A 760 30.93 -11.45 -23.08
C ASP A 760 29.58 -12.02 -23.54
N THR A 761 29.55 -13.24 -24.08
CA THR A 761 28.31 -13.91 -24.48
C THR A 761 27.37 -14.12 -23.28
N GLN A 762 27.92 -14.52 -22.14
CA GLN A 762 27.17 -14.76 -20.91
C GLN A 762 26.74 -13.45 -20.24
N GLU A 763 27.57 -12.41 -20.33
CA GLU A 763 27.22 -11.06 -19.88
C GLU A 763 26.06 -10.49 -20.68
N GLN A 764 26.09 -10.61 -22.01
CA GLN A 764 24.98 -10.23 -22.89
C GLN A 764 23.71 -11.06 -22.63
N ALA A 765 23.84 -12.37 -22.41
CA ALA A 765 22.72 -13.23 -22.08
C ALA A 765 22.07 -12.84 -20.74
N LEU A 766 22.88 -12.49 -19.73
CA LEU A 766 22.40 -11.98 -18.45
C LEU A 766 21.77 -10.58 -18.59
N ALA A 767 22.36 -9.70 -19.40
CA ALA A 767 21.86 -8.35 -19.68
C ALA A 767 20.50 -8.35 -20.37
N LYS A 768 20.22 -9.32 -21.26
CA LYS A 768 18.90 -9.48 -21.92
C LYS A 768 17.77 -9.83 -20.94
N LEU A 769 18.10 -10.34 -19.75
CA LEU A 769 17.13 -10.67 -18.70
C LEU A 769 16.92 -9.52 -17.72
N LEU A 770 17.78 -8.49 -17.77
CA LEU A 770 17.73 -7.32 -16.92
C LEU A 770 16.89 -6.21 -17.57
N PRO A 771 15.95 -5.57 -16.85
CA PRO A 771 15.30 -4.38 -17.37
C PRO A 771 16.36 -3.31 -17.71
N SER A 772 16.24 -2.70 -18.89
CA SER A 772 17.16 -1.71 -19.50
C SER A 772 17.54 -0.51 -18.62
N GLN A 773 16.83 -0.32 -17.50
CA GLN A 773 17.14 0.69 -16.50
C GLN A 773 18.37 0.35 -15.63
N LEU A 774 18.91 -0.89 -15.65
CA LEU A 774 19.98 -1.37 -14.76
C LEU A 774 21.43 -1.25 -15.31
N ILE A 775 21.64 -0.82 -16.56
CA ILE A 775 22.95 -0.80 -17.22
C ILE A 775 23.43 0.65 -17.42
N ASN A 776 24.66 0.99 -17.00
CA ASN A 776 25.26 2.29 -17.29
C ASN A 776 25.66 2.39 -18.77
N PRO A 777 25.50 3.55 -19.42
CA PRO A 777 26.01 3.77 -20.77
C PRO A 777 27.56 3.74 -20.77
N PRO A 778 28.20 3.44 -21.92
CA PRO A 778 29.65 3.54 -22.08
C PRO A 778 30.14 4.97 -21.78
N ALA A 779 31.37 5.10 -21.27
CA ALA A 779 31.92 6.37 -20.80
C ALA A 779 31.93 7.48 -21.87
N SER A 780 32.08 7.12 -23.14
CA SER A 780 32.01 8.03 -24.29
C SER A 780 30.65 8.75 -24.43
N ASN A 781 29.58 8.18 -23.87
CA ASN A 781 28.22 8.69 -23.97
C ASN A 781 27.78 9.44 -22.70
N LEU A 782 28.68 9.61 -21.72
CA LEU A 782 28.42 10.45 -20.56
C LEU A 782 28.66 11.92 -20.91
N PRO A 783 27.86 12.85 -20.34
CA PRO A 783 27.99 14.27 -20.61
C PRO A 783 29.30 14.84 -20.02
N ALA A 784 29.97 15.69 -20.79
CA ALA A 784 31.15 16.40 -20.35
C ALA A 784 30.80 17.57 -19.41
N LEU A 785 31.64 17.84 -18.42
CA LEU A 785 31.48 18.97 -17.50
C LEU A 785 32.36 20.16 -17.93
N PRO A 786 31.80 21.37 -18.08
CA PRO A 786 32.58 22.54 -18.48
C PRO A 786 33.67 22.87 -17.44
N ALA A 787 34.80 23.39 -17.92
CA ALA A 787 35.85 23.91 -17.05
C ALA A 787 35.41 25.24 -16.42
N PRO A 788 35.69 25.48 -15.12
CA PRO A 788 35.45 26.78 -14.52
C PRO A 788 36.41 27.83 -15.09
N PRO A 789 35.99 29.11 -15.18
CA PRO A 789 36.86 30.18 -15.65
C PRO A 789 38.04 30.39 -14.70
N ALA A 790 39.18 30.82 -15.25
CA ALA A 790 40.45 30.99 -14.53
C ALA A 790 40.34 31.96 -13.34
N GLN A 791 39.44 32.95 -13.45
CA GLN A 791 39.07 33.84 -12.35
C GLN A 791 37.55 33.78 -12.15
N SER A 792 37.11 33.60 -10.90
CA SER A 792 35.70 33.64 -10.52
C SER A 792 35.54 34.55 -9.31
N PRO A 793 34.53 35.44 -9.29
CA PRO A 793 34.27 36.28 -8.13
C PRO A 793 33.89 35.41 -6.93
N LYS A 794 34.30 35.84 -5.74
CA LYS A 794 33.84 35.27 -4.48
C LYS A 794 32.50 35.87 -4.08
N TYR A 795 31.62 35.04 -3.52
CA TYR A 795 30.29 35.44 -3.08
C TYR A 795 30.18 35.34 -1.56
N SER A 796 29.39 36.23 -0.96
CA SER A 796 28.92 36.04 0.42
C SER A 796 28.03 34.78 0.51
N ALA A 797 27.87 34.23 1.71
CA ALA A 797 27.02 33.06 1.95
C ALA A 797 25.58 33.26 1.45
N GLU A 798 25.03 34.46 1.62
CA GLU A 798 23.69 34.84 1.13
C GLU A 798 23.62 34.81 -0.41
N LYS A 799 24.54 35.49 -1.10
CA LYS A 799 24.56 35.52 -2.57
C LYS A 799 24.82 34.13 -3.15
N LEU A 800 25.68 33.34 -2.50
CA LEU A 800 25.95 31.95 -2.89
C LEU A 800 24.70 31.08 -2.74
N PHE A 801 23.98 31.20 -1.63
CA PHE A 801 22.71 30.52 -1.43
C PHE A 801 21.71 30.89 -2.53
N GLN A 802 21.45 32.18 -2.77
CA GLN A 802 20.53 32.64 -3.81
C GLN A 802 20.88 32.10 -5.21
N LYS A 803 22.17 31.95 -5.53
CA LYS A 803 22.63 31.41 -6.81
C LYS A 803 22.51 29.90 -6.92
N ALA A 804 22.84 29.17 -5.85
CA ALA A 804 22.89 27.71 -5.85
C ALA A 804 21.51 27.07 -5.61
N VAL A 805 20.61 27.77 -4.93
CA VAL A 805 19.34 27.22 -4.45
C VAL A 805 18.42 26.75 -5.59
N THR A 806 18.43 27.46 -6.73
CA THR A 806 17.72 27.09 -7.97
C THR A 806 18.38 25.94 -8.74
N SER A 807 19.66 25.67 -8.45
CA SER A 807 20.44 24.56 -9.00
C SER A 807 20.35 23.30 -8.14
N THR A 808 19.90 23.42 -6.89
CA THR A 808 19.66 22.27 -6.01
C THR A 808 18.25 21.73 -6.17
N VAL A 809 18.09 20.42 -6.01
CA VAL A 809 16.80 19.75 -6.10
C VAL A 809 16.59 18.82 -4.91
N LEU A 810 15.33 18.63 -4.54
CA LEU A 810 14.93 17.59 -3.60
C LEU A 810 14.62 16.32 -4.38
N ILE A 811 15.27 15.22 -4.02
CA ILE A 811 15.07 13.90 -4.61
C ILE A 811 14.32 13.03 -3.60
N LYS A 812 13.26 12.36 -4.04
CA LYS A 812 12.63 11.27 -3.28
C LYS A 812 12.68 9.98 -4.09
N ALA A 813 13.16 8.93 -3.47
CA ALA A 813 13.17 7.58 -4.04
C ALA A 813 12.85 6.54 -2.95
N GLY A 814 11.91 5.64 -3.21
CA GLY A 814 11.65 4.45 -2.38
C GLY A 814 11.24 4.72 -0.94
N GLY A 815 10.72 5.92 -0.65
CA GLY A 815 10.44 6.38 0.71
C GLY A 815 11.62 7.08 1.41
N GLY A 816 12.80 7.12 0.80
CA GLY A 816 13.95 7.93 1.20
C GLY A 816 13.92 9.34 0.61
N VAL A 817 14.70 10.23 1.19
CA VAL A 817 14.84 11.64 0.79
C VAL A 817 16.32 11.99 0.69
N GLY A 818 16.71 12.68 -0.37
CA GLY A 818 18.05 13.25 -0.54
C GLY A 818 18.01 14.54 -1.34
N THR A 819 19.18 15.10 -1.61
CA THR A 819 19.36 16.29 -2.43
C THR A 819 20.10 15.91 -3.71
N GLY A 820 19.93 16.69 -4.77
CA GLY A 820 20.79 16.66 -5.95
C GLY A 820 21.19 18.06 -6.39
N VAL A 821 22.18 18.17 -7.27
CA VAL A 821 22.64 19.42 -7.86
C VAL A 821 22.66 19.34 -9.38
N CYS A 822 22.15 20.37 -10.04
CA CYS A 822 22.24 20.53 -11.49
C CYS A 822 23.68 20.90 -11.89
N VAL A 823 24.29 20.12 -12.78
CA VAL A 823 25.67 20.32 -13.28
C VAL A 823 25.75 20.10 -14.78
N GLY A 824 26.75 20.68 -15.45
CA GLY A 824 26.90 20.52 -16.90
C GLY A 824 25.82 21.27 -17.69
N LYS A 825 24.73 20.59 -18.05
CA LYS A 825 23.56 21.17 -18.74
C LYS A 825 22.35 21.27 -17.81
N ALA A 826 21.44 22.20 -18.10
CA ALA A 826 20.19 22.30 -17.35
C ALA A 826 19.40 20.98 -17.41
N GLY A 827 18.87 20.54 -16.26
CA GLY A 827 18.15 19.26 -16.15
C GLY A 827 19.02 18.03 -15.89
N LEU A 828 20.34 18.18 -15.79
CA LEU A 828 21.25 17.09 -15.46
C LEU A 828 21.64 17.14 -13.98
N ILE A 829 21.14 16.21 -13.18
CA ILE A 829 21.25 16.23 -11.73
C ILE A 829 22.24 15.18 -11.23
N LEU A 830 23.30 15.62 -10.56
CA LEU A 830 24.23 14.76 -9.82
C LEU A 830 23.74 14.58 -8.38
N THR A 831 23.81 13.36 -7.87
CA THR A 831 23.41 12.97 -6.51
C THR A 831 24.16 11.71 -6.07
N ASN A 832 23.81 11.13 -4.91
CA ASN A 832 24.37 9.86 -4.47
C ASN A 832 23.66 8.64 -5.05
N HIS A 833 24.40 7.52 -5.16
CA HIS A 833 23.82 6.24 -5.59
C HIS A 833 22.76 5.75 -4.59
N HIS A 834 23.06 5.80 -3.29
CA HIS A 834 22.13 5.33 -2.25
C HIS A 834 20.84 6.17 -2.17
N VAL A 835 20.86 7.42 -2.62
CA VAL A 835 19.66 8.28 -2.67
C VAL A 835 18.67 7.77 -3.71
N VAL A 836 19.13 7.12 -4.79
CA VAL A 836 18.30 6.69 -5.92
C VAL A 836 18.09 5.16 -6.00
N SER A 837 18.81 4.38 -5.17
CA SER A 837 18.81 2.91 -5.19
C SER A 837 17.51 2.25 -4.70
N LEU A 838 16.65 3.00 -4.00
CA LEU A 838 15.39 2.50 -3.42
C LEU A 838 14.17 2.59 -4.37
N GLY A 839 14.35 3.12 -5.59
CA GLY A 839 13.39 3.05 -6.70
C GLY A 839 12.24 4.09 -6.69
N GLY A 840 11.77 4.52 -7.86
CA GLY A 840 10.71 5.53 -8.02
C GLY A 840 11.18 6.96 -7.71
N ILE A 841 11.80 7.62 -8.68
CA ILE A 841 12.48 8.92 -8.51
C ILE A 841 11.52 10.06 -8.84
N GLU A 842 11.21 10.88 -7.83
CA GLU A 842 10.53 12.16 -7.98
C GLU A 842 11.50 13.29 -7.62
N VAL A 843 11.60 14.29 -8.49
CA VAL A 843 12.48 15.44 -8.28
C VAL A 843 11.64 16.71 -8.15
N TRP A 844 11.93 17.51 -7.11
CA TRP A 844 11.38 18.86 -6.97
C TRP A 844 12.50 19.87 -7.14
N ALA A 845 12.33 20.76 -8.11
CA ALA A 845 13.16 21.92 -8.27
C ALA A 845 12.57 23.13 -7.54
N TYR A 846 13.35 24.20 -7.51
CA TYR A 846 13.02 25.40 -6.75
C TYR A 846 13.31 26.65 -7.55
N GLU A 847 12.58 27.71 -7.21
CA GLU A 847 12.77 29.06 -7.74
C GLU A 847 12.91 30.05 -6.61
N SER A 848 13.75 31.06 -6.79
CA SER A 848 13.87 32.18 -5.88
C SER A 848 13.14 33.39 -6.47
N ARG A 849 12.20 33.98 -5.74
CA ARG A 849 11.54 35.25 -6.06
C ARG A 849 11.63 36.16 -4.84
N ASP A 850 12.25 37.32 -4.97
CA ASP A 850 12.39 38.33 -3.91
C ASP A 850 12.97 37.75 -2.59
N GLY A 851 13.99 36.89 -2.71
CA GLY A 851 14.63 36.22 -1.57
C GLY A 851 13.81 35.07 -0.94
N LYS A 852 12.58 34.84 -1.39
CA LYS A 852 11.75 33.69 -0.97
C LYS A 852 11.91 32.54 -1.94
N VAL A 853 12.20 31.36 -1.39
CA VAL A 853 12.33 30.16 -2.20
C VAL A 853 11.04 29.36 -2.24
N VAL A 854 10.57 29.08 -3.46
CA VAL A 854 9.31 28.40 -3.74
C VAL A 854 9.60 27.08 -4.44
N ARG A 855 9.01 26.00 -3.94
CA ARG A 855 9.09 24.68 -4.57
C ARG A 855 8.18 24.60 -5.78
N ARG A 856 8.72 24.13 -6.91
CA ARG A 856 7.95 23.92 -8.14
C ARG A 856 7.26 22.56 -8.18
N GLU A 857 6.48 22.32 -9.23
CA GLU A 857 5.87 21.02 -9.49
C GLU A 857 6.93 19.93 -9.59
N LYS A 858 6.54 18.69 -9.28
CA LYS A 858 7.44 17.55 -9.39
C LYS A 858 7.68 17.23 -10.86
N THR A 859 8.92 16.93 -11.19
CA THR A 859 9.32 16.41 -12.48
C THR A 859 9.85 14.99 -12.31
N ALA A 860 9.59 14.14 -13.29
CA ALA A 860 10.16 12.80 -13.33
C ALA A 860 11.61 12.89 -13.81
N ALA A 861 12.47 12.00 -13.31
CA ALA A 861 13.85 11.91 -13.74
C ALA A 861 14.20 10.47 -14.15
N LYS A 862 15.07 10.33 -15.15
CA LYS A 862 15.66 9.06 -15.57
C LYS A 862 17.05 8.93 -14.97
N VAL A 863 17.37 7.79 -14.38
CA VAL A 863 18.77 7.47 -14.03
C VAL A 863 19.53 7.19 -15.32
N ILE A 864 20.59 7.95 -15.57
CA ILE A 864 21.46 7.75 -16.73
C ILE A 864 22.84 7.21 -16.34
N PHE A 865 23.24 7.35 -15.08
CA PHE A 865 24.46 6.73 -14.54
C PHE A 865 24.32 6.43 -13.05
N ARG A 866 24.96 5.36 -12.58
CA ARG A 866 25.11 5.04 -11.16
C ARG A 866 26.45 4.36 -10.88
N SER A 867 27.08 4.67 -9.75
CA SER A 867 28.27 3.99 -9.27
C SER A 867 28.12 3.75 -7.78
N ASP A 868 27.97 2.47 -7.41
CA ASP A 868 27.96 2.05 -6.01
C ASP A 868 29.33 2.30 -5.36
N ARG A 869 30.42 1.96 -6.09
CA ARG A 869 31.80 2.17 -5.64
C ARG A 869 32.06 3.60 -5.19
N HIS A 870 31.58 4.59 -5.94
CA HIS A 870 31.81 6.01 -5.65
C HIS A 870 30.61 6.68 -4.97
N ASP A 871 29.54 5.95 -4.69
CA ASP A 871 28.25 6.46 -4.22
C ASP A 871 27.74 7.67 -5.03
N LEU A 872 27.80 7.60 -6.37
CA LEU A 872 27.33 8.64 -7.28
C LEU A 872 26.22 8.16 -8.20
N ALA A 873 25.29 9.04 -8.54
CA ALA A 873 24.31 8.83 -9.60
C ALA A 873 24.05 10.11 -10.38
N LEU A 874 23.81 9.96 -11.69
CA LEU A 874 23.43 11.05 -12.57
C LEU A 874 22.02 10.81 -13.09
N LEU A 875 21.19 11.84 -12.99
CA LEU A 875 19.80 11.85 -13.42
C LEU A 875 19.58 12.87 -14.53
N GLU A 876 18.67 12.56 -15.43
CA GLU A 876 18.17 13.50 -16.44
C GLU A 876 16.69 13.78 -16.17
N LEU A 877 16.34 15.06 -15.97
CA LEU A 877 14.97 15.48 -15.76
C LEU A 877 14.20 15.40 -17.09
N ARG A 878 12.96 14.89 -17.05
CA ARG A 878 12.08 14.86 -18.23
C ARG A 878 11.61 16.25 -18.63
N THR A 879 11.42 17.13 -17.65
CA THR A 879 11.03 18.52 -17.85
C THR A 879 11.98 19.39 -17.04
N VAL A 880 12.66 20.32 -17.72
CA VAL A 880 13.67 21.20 -17.13
C VAL A 880 13.00 22.53 -16.74
N PRO A 881 13.04 22.93 -15.45
CA PRO A 881 12.50 24.22 -15.02
C PRO A 881 13.30 25.38 -15.63
N ALA A 882 12.61 26.42 -16.11
CA ALA A 882 13.24 27.57 -16.77
C ALA A 882 14.28 28.30 -15.90
N ALA A 883 14.06 28.34 -14.59
CA ALA A 883 14.97 28.98 -13.64
C ALA A 883 16.19 28.11 -13.25
N MET A 884 16.23 26.84 -13.66
CA MET A 884 17.30 25.92 -13.28
C MET A 884 18.56 26.22 -14.09
N LYS A 885 19.62 26.65 -13.39
CA LYS A 885 20.94 26.90 -13.98
C LYS A 885 21.95 25.87 -13.45
N PRO A 886 22.81 25.27 -14.29
CA PRO A 886 23.82 24.34 -13.82
C PRO A 886 24.92 25.08 -13.01
N LEU A 887 25.44 24.42 -11.99
CA LEU A 887 26.65 24.87 -11.30
C LEU A 887 27.89 24.24 -11.95
N LEU A 888 29.00 24.98 -11.87
CA LEU A 888 30.30 24.51 -12.33
C LEU A 888 30.91 23.59 -11.27
N VAL A 889 31.50 22.47 -11.70
CA VAL A 889 32.31 21.62 -10.83
C VAL A 889 33.73 22.18 -10.78
N SER A 890 34.33 22.28 -9.59
CA SER A 890 35.69 22.82 -9.44
C SER A 890 36.71 21.96 -10.21
N ALA A 891 37.74 22.59 -10.79
CA ALA A 891 38.83 21.87 -11.46
C ALA A 891 39.79 21.19 -10.48
N ARG A 892 39.83 21.66 -9.23
CA ARG A 892 40.75 21.18 -8.18
C ARG A 892 39.99 20.97 -6.86
N ASN A 893 40.50 20.05 -6.04
CA ASN A 893 40.01 19.89 -4.68
C ASN A 893 40.44 21.10 -3.82
N PRO A 894 39.61 21.52 -2.86
CA PRO A 894 39.96 22.60 -1.93
C PRO A 894 41.06 22.16 -0.96
N ARG A 895 41.86 23.11 -0.47
CA ARG A 895 42.89 22.87 0.56
C ARG A 895 42.27 22.86 1.96
N ALA A 896 42.93 22.19 2.90
CA ALA A 896 42.56 22.27 4.31
C ALA A 896 42.53 23.74 4.78
N GLY A 897 41.55 24.08 5.62
CA GLY A 897 41.28 25.44 6.09
C GLY A 897 40.42 26.30 5.16
N GLN A 898 40.20 25.90 3.90
CA GLN A 898 39.32 26.66 3.00
C GLN A 898 37.84 26.53 3.39
N LYS A 899 37.11 27.65 3.33
CA LYS A 899 35.67 27.72 3.57
C LYS A 899 34.87 26.95 2.54
N VAL A 900 33.84 26.25 3.01
CA VAL A 900 32.89 25.51 2.18
C VAL A 900 31.46 25.63 2.72
N TYR A 901 30.51 25.49 1.81
CA TYR A 901 29.08 25.60 2.08
C TYR A 901 28.35 24.36 1.59
N ALA A 902 27.65 23.66 2.48
CA ALA A 902 26.79 22.54 2.10
C ALA A 902 25.34 23.03 1.99
N ILE A 903 24.72 22.78 0.84
CA ILE A 903 23.32 23.11 0.58
C ILE A 903 22.52 21.83 0.40
N GLY A 904 21.35 21.76 1.02
CA GLY A 904 20.43 20.67 0.76
C GLY A 904 19.10 20.82 1.47
N ASN A 905 18.37 19.71 1.56
CA ASN A 905 17.04 19.66 2.13
C ASN A 905 17.02 18.73 3.35
N PRO A 906 17.54 19.17 4.52
CA PRO A 906 17.72 18.26 5.64
C PRO A 906 16.37 17.86 6.23
N GLY A 907 16.22 16.58 6.55
CA GLY A 907 15.06 16.05 7.24
C GLY A 907 15.16 16.25 8.76
N LEU A 908 14.07 16.70 9.37
CA LEU A 908 13.85 16.67 10.81
C LEU A 908 12.57 15.86 11.08
N GLY A 909 12.73 14.55 11.33
CA GLY A 909 11.60 13.62 11.45
C GLY A 909 10.83 13.47 10.13
N LYS A 910 9.50 13.75 10.12
CA LYS A 910 8.65 13.72 8.91
C LYS A 910 8.64 15.04 8.12
N LYS A 911 9.29 16.09 8.63
CA LYS A 911 9.40 17.40 7.97
C LYS A 911 10.72 17.46 7.20
N ILE A 912 10.67 17.99 5.99
CA ILE A 912 11.85 18.33 5.19
C ILE A 912 12.04 19.83 5.38
N LEU A 913 13.15 20.24 5.96
CA LEU A 913 13.60 21.61 5.91
C LEU A 913 14.04 21.86 4.47
N VAL A 914 13.33 22.75 3.79
CA VAL A 914 13.62 23.05 2.40
C VAL A 914 14.81 23.98 2.37
N GLN A 915 15.86 23.60 1.66
CA GLN A 915 16.98 24.47 1.26
C GLN A 915 17.70 25.14 2.43
N SER A 916 18.32 24.32 3.27
CA SER A 916 19.23 24.79 4.31
C SER A 916 20.65 24.91 3.77
N ILE A 917 21.32 25.99 4.14
CA ILE A 917 22.76 26.18 3.95
C ILE A 917 23.47 25.98 5.28
N SER A 918 24.64 25.36 5.25
CA SER A 918 25.55 25.22 6.40
C SER A 918 26.96 25.59 5.96
N GLU A 919 27.65 26.39 6.78
CA GLU A 919 29.04 26.78 6.56
C GLU A 919 29.98 25.87 7.36
N GLY A 920 31.18 25.65 6.82
CA GLY A 920 32.29 25.01 7.51
C GLY A 920 33.59 25.20 6.75
N ILE A 921 34.60 24.40 7.12
CA ILE A 921 35.91 24.38 6.47
C ILE A 921 36.26 22.96 6.05
N ILE A 922 37.18 22.83 5.09
CA ILE A 922 37.83 21.55 4.78
C ILE A 922 38.82 21.21 5.90
N SER A 923 38.57 20.11 6.59
CA SER A 923 39.48 19.56 7.60
C SER A 923 40.57 18.71 6.96
N SER A 924 40.26 18.00 5.87
CA SER A 924 41.22 17.23 5.09
C SER A 924 40.72 17.08 3.65
N ASN A 925 41.63 17.24 2.69
CA ASN A 925 41.32 17.23 1.26
C ASN A 925 41.49 15.84 0.61
N SER A 926 41.94 14.82 1.36
CA SER A 926 42.12 13.46 0.86
C SER A 926 42.13 12.44 2.01
N ARG A 927 40.94 12.02 2.46
CA ARG A 927 40.78 10.90 3.40
C ARG A 927 40.41 9.63 2.65
N THR A 928 41.21 8.59 2.81
CA THR A 928 40.90 7.26 2.26
C THR A 928 40.11 6.45 3.28
N ILE A 929 38.88 6.08 2.93
CA ILE A 929 38.00 5.23 3.74
C ILE A 929 37.53 4.09 2.84
N GLU A 930 37.78 2.85 3.24
CA GLU A 930 37.38 1.65 2.48
C GLU A 930 37.83 1.67 0.99
N GLY A 931 39.00 2.23 0.72
CA GLY A 931 39.57 2.32 -0.64
C GLY A 931 38.99 3.44 -1.51
N ASN A 932 38.12 4.30 -0.96
CA ASN A 932 37.58 5.49 -1.62
C ASN A 932 38.14 6.78 -1.00
N THR A 933 38.28 7.82 -1.82
CA THR A 933 38.81 9.13 -1.38
C THR A 933 37.67 10.11 -1.11
N TYR A 934 37.71 10.79 0.03
CA TYR A 934 36.72 11.76 0.48
C TYR A 934 37.35 13.09 0.90
N LEU A 935 36.59 14.18 0.74
CA LEU A 935 36.83 15.43 1.45
C LEU A 935 36.21 15.32 2.84
N GLN A 936 36.99 15.62 3.89
CA GLN A 936 36.48 15.78 5.25
C GLN A 936 36.24 17.26 5.51
N HIS A 937 35.06 17.60 6.03
CA HIS A 937 34.69 18.99 6.33
C HIS A 937 33.84 19.11 7.59
N THR A 938 33.75 20.33 8.12
CA THR A 938 33.00 20.65 9.34
C THR A 938 31.57 21.12 9.09
N ALA A 939 31.21 21.48 7.84
CA ALA A 939 29.85 21.93 7.52
C ALA A 939 28.81 20.86 7.89
N ALA A 940 27.74 21.27 8.57
CA ALA A 940 26.77 20.36 9.16
C ALA A 940 25.96 19.57 8.10
N ILE A 941 26.22 18.27 7.98
CA ILE A 941 25.41 17.35 7.18
C ILE A 941 24.38 16.65 8.07
N ASN A 942 23.16 16.50 7.56
CA ASN A 942 22.06 15.76 8.17
C ASN A 942 21.35 14.90 7.10
N PRO A 943 20.64 13.81 7.49
CA PRO A 943 19.86 13.01 6.55
C PRO A 943 18.94 13.90 5.71
N GLY A 944 19.07 13.88 4.39
CA GLY A 944 18.38 14.78 3.46
C GLY A 944 19.29 15.78 2.72
N ASN A 945 20.45 16.14 3.28
CA ASN A 945 21.50 16.90 2.56
C ASN A 945 22.44 16.01 1.74
N SER A 946 22.44 14.70 1.99
CA SER A 946 23.17 13.72 1.18
C SER A 946 22.72 13.79 -0.28
N GLY A 947 23.69 13.81 -1.18
CA GLY A 947 23.55 14.01 -2.61
C GLY A 947 23.57 15.48 -3.04
N GLY A 948 23.48 16.43 -2.09
CA GLY A 948 23.60 17.86 -2.35
C GLY A 948 25.04 18.35 -2.53
N PRO A 949 25.24 19.57 -3.05
CA PRO A 949 26.57 20.09 -3.34
C PRO A 949 27.28 20.59 -2.06
N LEU A 950 28.60 20.37 -2.04
CA LEU A 950 29.55 21.12 -1.23
C LEU A 950 30.19 22.18 -2.13
N LEU A 951 30.10 23.45 -1.74
CA LEU A 951 30.46 24.60 -2.56
C LEU A 951 31.64 25.38 -1.96
N ASN A 952 32.53 25.90 -2.81
CA ASN A 952 33.51 26.91 -2.40
C ASN A 952 32.95 28.34 -2.51
N GLU A 953 33.72 29.35 -2.10
CA GLU A 953 33.32 30.78 -2.15
C GLU A 953 33.00 31.30 -3.56
N MET A 954 33.43 30.59 -4.62
CA MET A 954 33.14 30.95 -6.02
C MET A 954 31.83 30.31 -6.52
N CYS A 955 31.06 29.65 -5.64
CA CYS A 955 29.85 28.90 -5.97
C CYS A 955 30.12 27.70 -6.93
N GLN A 956 31.31 27.11 -6.85
CA GLN A 956 31.69 25.91 -7.61
C GLN A 956 31.54 24.66 -6.73
N VAL A 957 31.02 23.57 -7.30
CA VAL A 957 30.88 22.28 -6.62
C VAL A 957 32.26 21.67 -6.41
N VAL A 958 32.72 21.64 -5.16
CA VAL A 958 33.97 20.97 -4.76
C VAL A 958 33.76 19.53 -4.32
N GLY A 959 32.51 19.13 -4.07
CA GLY A 959 32.14 17.73 -3.85
C GLY A 959 30.64 17.49 -3.70
N ILE A 960 30.25 16.23 -3.55
CA ILE A 960 28.86 15.80 -3.26
C ILE A 960 28.78 15.21 -1.86
N ASN A 961 27.95 15.81 -1.00
CA ASN A 961 27.80 15.41 0.41
C ASN A 961 27.27 13.96 0.48
N THR A 962 27.87 13.09 1.29
CA THR A 962 27.42 11.68 1.43
C THR A 962 27.26 11.26 2.89
N LEU A 963 28.37 10.93 3.56
CA LEU A 963 28.41 10.28 4.86
C LEU A 963 28.53 11.29 6.00
N LYS A 964 27.84 11.03 7.11
CA LYS A 964 28.10 11.61 8.42
C LYS A 964 28.46 10.48 9.37
N VAL A 965 29.61 10.59 10.04
CA VAL A 965 29.99 9.67 11.12
C VAL A 965 29.33 10.16 12.41
N SER A 966 29.08 9.28 13.38
CA SER A 966 28.49 9.62 14.71
C SER A 966 29.44 10.43 15.60
N LEU A 967 30.13 11.40 15.02
CA LEU A 967 31.00 12.39 15.66
C LEU A 967 30.51 13.78 15.24
N GLU A 968 30.53 14.73 16.16
CA GLU A 968 30.14 16.11 15.85
C GLU A 968 31.18 16.76 14.92
N ASN A 969 30.71 17.57 13.97
CA ASN A 969 31.55 18.33 13.02
C ASN A 969 32.51 17.51 12.14
N VAL A 970 32.21 16.21 11.90
CA VAL A 970 32.94 15.36 10.95
C VAL A 970 31.98 14.87 9.87
N SER A 971 32.07 15.47 8.68
CA SER A 971 31.26 15.11 7.50
C SER A 971 32.12 14.84 6.28
N PHE A 972 31.60 14.05 5.34
CA PHE A 972 32.32 13.64 4.14
C PHE A 972 31.59 14.00 2.84
N ALA A 973 32.36 14.40 1.84
CA ALA A 973 31.90 14.63 0.47
C ALA A 973 32.78 13.92 -0.55
N ILE A 974 32.17 13.47 -1.65
CA ILE A 974 32.86 12.87 -2.79
C ILE A 974 33.59 13.99 -3.56
N PRO A 975 34.93 13.95 -3.73
CA PRO A 975 35.70 15.06 -4.26
C PRO A 975 35.39 15.40 -5.73
N ALA A 976 35.50 16.68 -6.10
CA ALA A 976 35.38 17.15 -7.49
C ALA A 976 36.32 16.42 -8.45
N GLU A 977 37.51 16.04 -8.01
CA GLU A 977 38.44 15.23 -8.79
C GLU A 977 37.84 13.87 -9.21
N VAL A 978 37.15 13.18 -8.30
CA VAL A 978 36.47 11.90 -8.61
C VAL A 978 35.34 12.14 -9.61
N ILE A 979 34.57 13.21 -9.43
CA ILE A 979 33.49 13.60 -10.34
C ILE A 979 34.04 13.87 -11.75
N ARG A 980 35.16 14.61 -11.87
CA ARG A 980 35.78 14.94 -13.16
C ARG A 980 36.47 13.77 -13.83
N LYS A 981 36.97 12.78 -13.09
CA LYS A 981 37.47 11.52 -13.66
C LYS A 981 36.35 10.71 -14.32
N ILE A 982 35.14 10.76 -13.75
CA ILE A 982 33.96 10.07 -14.31
C ILE A 982 33.32 10.87 -15.45
N PHE A 983 33.29 12.21 -15.32
CA PHE A 983 32.70 13.14 -16.27
C PHE A 983 33.76 14.16 -16.74
N PRO A 984 34.64 13.79 -17.68
CA PRO A 984 35.75 14.64 -18.12
C PRO A 984 35.27 15.91 -18.82
N SER A 985 36.13 16.93 -18.87
CA SER A 985 35.88 18.10 -19.72
C SER A 985 36.14 17.72 -21.18
N LYS A 986 35.33 18.27 -22.09
CA LYS A 986 35.67 18.32 -23.52
C LYS A 986 36.40 19.62 -23.81
#